data_AF-A0A9W7DXU5-F1
#
_entry.id   AF-A0A9W7DXU5-F1
#
_cell.length_a   1.000
_cell.length_b   1.000
_cell.length_c   1.000
_cell.angle_alpha   90.00
_cell.angle_beta   90.00
_cell.angle_gamma   90.00
#
_symmetry.space_group_name_H-M   'P 1'
#
loop_
_entity.id
_entity.type
_entity.pdbx_description
1 polymer ?
#
loop_
_entity_poly.entity_id
_entity_poly.type
_entity_poly.pdbx_seq_one_letter_code
_entity_poly.pdbx_strand_id
1 'polypeptide(L)'
;MPTLQSLSPLPVIVDKIVAREREEAEVKAERELDGELDGDSEAPTLEDLSTFETYLNKLQSSISSDLPSTINAAKFSRILTEKYGFLKPLLTHPTISSYIKQFQRAYYTTSFSPLGDPKMSPGGIIMFLAMLNRFNLPLNMLILIVAFLLSVKPWVLIALLTFTRFVENYRLKSYTGATDDTNSGNSRMAKIENSKVFTESSNNQIPPVGTPLTSSTSPSTSSFDVIVIGTGLTSLYTSSLLSKQNLRVLLLSESSCSINSITHDNVVFDNEDFTGKKLFAVEKYVSAGTCTVDDSQGGVRFYRVGNKSNGYAYEVIQCGEEEPFVVRSGGRNVLEDFEEILMDGFGGDGSLESYLKACEVVKKDAGKFFNRKILDENTLSLLDSVGGPAGKGAFHEASVRYSQDLFKSLIPKSASPVVRAHIAGIGFKAENITPSSCSMGVHIVEASNRDGAWKPVGGSRVLGTAMENVIKEAGGEVYNLGDKKIERLTFETTSSSDASTHPICTGVKTSDGKTYTAKTAVISALPLQHTLVNLIDSSLRSKNPVENLELLKERRPLLKLYLTLSKSSEELNLPSADFYRLPGASLPVDEVKVDEHGNRMGVNHGNIGAHAHTFSKFTPGSSWTHVSFPSASDPSWDTLNDPSTSCCVVTVEADDDFVIPPEAGEATLSYKINSTSTTAETQANMKRKILEDLNTLFPIITSDVIKSSNLSEPLRKGLTHNCMRYAAKCVKPSTPYPNLFLGSEDLTFDSFSGRLAAGAMAANAVLGYDVFDLMYLGKNVVEDLRNNVGGGTPETKGEGEEAVKLISKSKAEEAKKND
;
A
#
# COMPACT_ATOMS: atom_id res chain seq x y z
N MET A 1 -6.89 -32.58 45.09
CA MET A 1 -7.88 -33.15 44.15
C MET A 1 -9.23 -32.53 44.49
N PRO A 2 -9.94 -31.92 43.53
CA PRO A 2 -10.34 -32.54 42.26
C PRO A 2 -9.84 -31.83 40.97
N THR A 3 -9.59 -32.69 39.97
CA THR A 3 -9.70 -32.56 38.50
C THR A 3 -9.50 -31.21 37.79
N LEU A 4 -8.26 -31.01 37.32
CA LEU A 4 -7.94 -30.32 36.06
C LEU A 4 -8.45 -31.16 34.88
N GLN A 5 -9.43 -30.66 34.12
CA GLN A 5 -9.74 -31.18 32.80
C GLN A 5 -8.86 -30.48 31.77
N SER A 6 -8.23 -31.32 30.95
CA SER A 6 -7.24 -31.00 29.93
C SER A 6 -7.77 -30.10 28.82
N LEU A 7 -7.14 -28.93 28.64
CA LEU A 7 -7.08 -28.26 27.35
C LEU A 7 -6.21 -29.11 26.42
N SER A 8 -6.75 -29.53 25.27
CA SER A 8 -6.01 -30.26 24.25
C SER A 8 -5.01 -29.34 23.53
N PRO A 9 -3.82 -29.83 23.13
CA PRO A 9 -2.81 -29.00 22.45
C PRO A 9 -3.22 -28.69 20.99
N LEU A 10 -2.97 -27.44 20.56
CA LEU A 10 -3.32 -26.89 19.23
C LEU A 10 -2.99 -27.80 18.01
N PRO A 11 -1.85 -28.53 17.95
CA PRO A 11 -1.56 -29.40 16.81
C PRO A 11 -2.59 -30.53 16.64
N VAL A 12 -3.15 -31.03 17.74
CA VAL A 12 -4.15 -32.11 17.74
C VAL A 12 -5.54 -31.58 17.39
N ILE A 13 -5.80 -30.28 17.60
CA ILE A 13 -7.07 -29.63 17.25
C ILE A 13 -7.11 -29.39 15.74
N VAL A 14 -6.01 -28.90 15.14
CA VAL A 14 -5.90 -28.69 13.69
C VAL A 14 -6.07 -30.02 12.93
N ASP A 15 -5.41 -31.09 13.37
CA ASP A 15 -5.57 -32.42 12.75
C ASP A 15 -6.98 -33.00 12.91
N LYS A 16 -7.67 -32.70 14.04
CA LYS A 16 -9.06 -33.13 14.26
C LYS A 16 -10.07 -32.33 13.44
N ILE A 17 -9.81 -31.05 13.21
CA ILE A 17 -10.65 -30.19 12.35
C ILE A 17 -10.52 -30.67 10.89
N VAL A 18 -9.29 -30.90 10.42
CA VAL A 18 -9.04 -31.44 9.06
C VAL A 18 -9.63 -32.84 8.87
N ALA A 19 -9.59 -33.70 9.88
CA ALA A 19 -10.20 -35.03 9.82
C ALA A 19 -11.73 -34.97 9.79
N ARG A 20 -12.34 -34.06 10.56
CA ARG A 20 -13.79 -33.86 10.62
C ARG A 20 -14.34 -33.24 9.34
N GLU A 21 -13.60 -32.30 8.72
CA GLU A 21 -13.95 -31.72 7.42
C GLU A 21 -13.92 -32.75 6.28
N ARG A 22 -13.05 -33.75 6.38
CA ARG A 22 -12.97 -34.85 5.39
C ARG A 22 -14.17 -35.79 5.50
N GLU A 23 -14.62 -36.07 6.72
CA GLU A 23 -15.81 -36.88 7.01
C GLU A 23 -17.11 -36.12 6.65
N GLU A 24 -17.17 -34.82 6.93
CA GLU A 24 -18.31 -33.96 6.55
C GLU A 24 -18.39 -33.71 5.04
N ALA A 25 -17.25 -33.68 4.32
CA ALA A 25 -17.22 -33.64 2.87
C ALA A 25 -17.67 -34.97 2.21
N GLU A 26 -17.35 -36.11 2.81
CA GLU A 26 -17.87 -37.43 2.38
C GLU A 26 -19.38 -37.54 2.64
N VAL A 27 -19.86 -37.08 3.80
CA VAL A 27 -21.30 -37.06 4.14
C VAL A 27 -22.07 -36.05 3.28
N LYS A 28 -21.45 -34.93 2.89
CA LYS A 28 -22.07 -33.93 1.98
C LYS A 28 -22.11 -34.45 0.54
N ALA A 29 -21.11 -35.19 0.10
CA ALA A 29 -21.14 -35.89 -1.19
C ALA A 29 -22.20 -37.02 -1.23
N GLU A 30 -22.49 -37.67 -0.09
CA GLU A 30 -23.59 -38.65 0.03
C GLU A 30 -24.97 -37.97 0.12
N ARG A 31 -25.07 -36.78 0.73
CA ARG A 31 -26.34 -36.01 0.83
C ARG A 31 -26.73 -35.28 -0.46
N GLU A 32 -25.77 -34.95 -1.33
CA GLU A 32 -26.07 -34.36 -2.65
C GLU A 32 -26.62 -35.40 -3.66
N LEU A 33 -26.65 -36.69 -3.29
CA LEU A 33 -27.26 -37.77 -4.09
C LEU A 33 -28.74 -38.04 -3.74
N ASP A 34 -29.23 -37.60 -2.58
CA ASP A 34 -30.58 -37.90 -2.10
C ASP A 34 -31.27 -36.65 -1.50
N GLY A 35 -32.19 -36.03 -2.24
CA GLY A 35 -33.39 -35.44 -1.63
C GLY A 35 -33.58 -33.92 -1.73
N GLU A 36 -34.33 -33.55 -2.77
CA GLU A 36 -35.18 -32.36 -2.91
C GLU A 36 -36.29 -32.26 -1.82
N LEU A 37 -36.68 -31.01 -1.48
CA LEU A 37 -37.98 -30.50 -0.96
C LEU A 37 -38.14 -29.99 0.50
N ASP A 38 -38.89 -28.87 0.55
CA ASP A 38 -39.62 -28.18 1.66
C ASP A 38 -38.78 -27.37 2.68
N GLY A 39 -39.12 -26.16 3.14
CA GLY A 39 -40.32 -25.32 3.05
C GLY A 39 -40.46 -24.50 4.37
N ASP A 40 -40.79 -23.21 4.26
CA ASP A 40 -41.28 -22.25 5.28
C ASP A 40 -40.31 -21.54 6.26
N SER A 41 -40.19 -20.21 6.10
CA SER A 41 -39.88 -19.28 7.20
C SER A 41 -40.67 -17.97 7.07
N GLU A 42 -41.35 -17.59 8.14
CA GLU A 42 -42.30 -16.48 8.28
C GLU A 42 -41.67 -15.09 8.06
N ALA A 43 -42.41 -14.19 7.40
CA ALA A 43 -42.02 -12.83 7.06
C ALA A 43 -42.33 -11.82 8.20
N PRO A 44 -41.49 -10.79 8.41
CA PRO A 44 -41.71 -9.77 9.43
C PRO A 44 -42.78 -8.72 9.03
N THR A 45 -43.44 -8.18 10.06
CA THR A 45 -44.69 -7.39 10.00
C THR A 45 -44.56 -5.94 9.53
N LEU A 46 -45.68 -5.43 8.99
CA LEU A 46 -45.86 -4.22 8.17
C LEU A 46 -45.41 -2.86 8.77
N GLU A 47 -45.20 -2.72 10.07
CA GLU A 47 -44.82 -1.44 10.68
C GLU A 47 -43.31 -1.14 10.57
N ASP A 48 -42.46 -2.17 10.58
CA ASP A 48 -41.00 -2.04 10.34
C ASP A 48 -40.70 -1.72 8.86
N LEU A 49 -41.55 -2.21 7.96
CA LEU A 49 -41.50 -1.90 6.52
C LEU A 49 -41.85 -0.45 6.21
N SER A 50 -42.72 0.22 6.99
CA SER A 50 -43.11 1.61 6.70
C SER A 50 -42.00 2.63 7.01
N THR A 51 -41.22 2.36 8.05
CA THR A 51 -40.06 3.20 8.45
C THR A 51 -38.86 2.93 7.53
N PHE A 52 -38.69 1.66 7.12
CA PHE A 52 -37.69 1.22 6.14
C PHE A 52 -38.02 1.70 4.73
N GLU A 53 -39.29 1.67 4.29
CA GLU A 53 -39.75 2.29 3.06
C GLU A 53 -39.62 3.81 3.11
N THR A 54 -39.73 4.48 4.26
CA THR A 54 -39.53 5.94 4.31
C THR A 54 -38.05 6.31 4.20
N TYR A 55 -37.15 5.47 4.72
CA TYR A 55 -35.69 5.65 4.61
C TYR A 55 -35.16 5.23 3.24
N LEU A 56 -35.62 4.08 2.72
CA LEU A 56 -35.42 3.66 1.34
C LEU A 56 -36.08 4.65 0.40
N ASN A 57 -37.29 5.18 0.59
CA ASN A 57 -37.85 6.21 -0.27
C ASN A 57 -37.12 7.55 -0.15
N LYS A 58 -36.35 7.83 0.91
CA LYS A 58 -35.43 8.99 0.96
C LYS A 58 -34.13 8.74 0.18
N LEU A 59 -33.54 7.56 0.32
CA LEU A 59 -32.37 7.13 -0.45
C LEU A 59 -32.71 6.87 -1.93
N GLN A 60 -33.89 6.35 -2.18
CA GLN A 60 -34.48 5.99 -3.46
C GLN A 60 -35.09 7.24 -4.08
N SER A 61 -35.75 8.18 -3.41
CA SER A 61 -36.09 9.49 -4.05
C SER A 61 -34.86 10.34 -4.40
N SER A 62 -33.72 10.10 -3.74
CA SER A 62 -32.40 10.60 -4.17
C SER A 62 -31.83 9.85 -5.39
N ILE A 63 -32.35 8.67 -5.73
CA ILE A 63 -31.83 7.74 -6.76
C ILE A 63 -32.87 7.41 -7.87
N SER A 64 -34.16 7.71 -7.70
CA SER A 64 -35.31 7.15 -8.44
C SER A 64 -36.23 8.17 -9.10
N SER A 65 -35.80 9.43 -9.23
CA SER A 65 -36.51 10.42 -10.04
C SER A 65 -36.61 10.08 -11.54
N ASP A 66 -36.18 8.89 -11.99
CA ASP A 66 -36.10 8.52 -13.41
C ASP A 66 -36.88 7.25 -13.84
N LEU A 67 -37.72 6.64 -13.01
CA LEU A 67 -38.40 5.39 -13.44
C LEU A 67 -39.64 5.58 -14.35
N PRO A 68 -40.49 6.62 -14.18
CA PRO A 68 -41.53 6.92 -15.18
C PRO A 68 -40.97 7.67 -16.41
N SER A 69 -39.79 8.30 -16.27
CA SER A 69 -39.07 8.96 -17.37
C SER A 69 -38.39 7.94 -18.29
N THR A 70 -38.03 6.74 -17.80
CA THR A 70 -37.29 5.72 -18.57
C THR A 70 -38.09 5.06 -19.68
N ILE A 71 -39.41 4.91 -19.54
CA ILE A 71 -40.25 4.31 -20.61
C ILE A 71 -40.41 5.28 -21.80
N ASN A 72 -40.58 6.58 -21.51
CA ASN A 72 -40.58 7.63 -22.54
C ASN A 72 -39.16 7.96 -23.05
N ALA A 73 -38.15 7.87 -22.19
CA ALA A 73 -36.75 8.05 -22.54
C ALA A 73 -36.25 6.90 -23.41
N ALA A 74 -36.69 5.65 -23.23
CA ALA A 74 -36.32 4.54 -24.10
C ALA A 74 -36.80 4.76 -25.54
N LYS A 75 -38.05 5.23 -25.70
CA LYS A 75 -38.64 5.58 -27.01
C LYS A 75 -37.95 6.79 -27.65
N PHE A 76 -37.65 7.82 -26.86
CA PHE A 76 -36.86 8.98 -27.30
C PHE A 76 -35.40 8.61 -27.61
N SER A 77 -34.81 7.69 -26.84
CA SER A 77 -33.45 7.20 -27.02
C SER A 77 -33.37 6.37 -28.31
N ARG A 78 -34.40 5.60 -28.65
CA ARG A 78 -34.48 4.85 -29.91
C ARG A 78 -34.53 5.81 -31.11
N ILE A 79 -35.37 6.84 -31.05
CA ILE A 79 -35.44 7.91 -32.06
C ILE A 79 -34.10 8.66 -32.20
N LEU A 80 -33.42 8.93 -31.08
CA LEU A 80 -32.09 9.55 -31.07
C LEU A 80 -30.99 8.60 -31.60
N THR A 81 -31.10 7.30 -31.35
CA THR A 81 -30.15 6.30 -31.87
C THR A 81 -30.31 6.16 -33.38
N GLU A 82 -31.56 6.12 -33.86
CA GLU A 82 -31.88 6.06 -35.29
C GLU A 82 -31.45 7.32 -36.05
N LYS A 83 -31.56 8.52 -35.44
CA LYS A 83 -31.17 9.79 -36.09
C LYS A 83 -29.70 10.18 -35.91
N TYR A 84 -29.06 9.85 -34.79
CA TYR A 84 -27.74 10.39 -34.42
C TYR A 84 -26.68 9.33 -34.07
N GLY A 85 -27.02 8.03 -34.12
CA GLY A 85 -26.06 6.92 -34.00
C GLY A 85 -25.09 7.06 -32.82
N PHE A 86 -23.78 6.95 -33.11
CA PHE A 86 -22.71 7.02 -32.11
C PHE A 86 -22.64 8.36 -31.34
N LEU A 87 -23.28 9.42 -31.84
CA LEU A 87 -23.29 10.75 -31.21
C LEU A 87 -24.37 10.90 -30.13
N LYS A 88 -25.23 9.90 -29.94
CA LYS A 88 -26.32 9.91 -28.96
C LYS A 88 -25.85 10.26 -27.53
N PRO A 89 -24.82 9.63 -26.94
CA PRO A 89 -24.39 9.92 -25.56
C PRO A 89 -23.85 11.35 -25.39
N LEU A 90 -23.25 11.89 -26.46
CA LEU A 90 -22.71 13.25 -26.49
C LEU A 90 -23.83 14.30 -26.47
N LEU A 91 -24.90 14.09 -27.26
CA LEU A 91 -26.03 15.03 -27.37
C LEU A 91 -26.99 14.98 -26.18
N THR A 92 -27.05 13.85 -25.46
CA THR A 92 -27.93 13.67 -24.29
C THR A 92 -27.29 14.08 -22.96
N HIS A 93 -25.99 14.41 -22.93
CA HIS A 93 -25.32 14.78 -21.68
C HIS A 93 -25.86 16.14 -21.14
N PRO A 94 -26.26 16.26 -19.86
CA PRO A 94 -26.92 17.47 -19.34
C PRO A 94 -26.10 18.74 -19.51
N THR A 95 -24.79 18.67 -19.25
CA THR A 95 -23.87 19.80 -19.48
C THR A 95 -23.71 20.12 -20.96
N ILE A 96 -23.65 19.14 -21.87
CA ILE A 96 -23.54 19.40 -23.31
C ILE A 96 -24.86 19.95 -23.86
N SER A 97 -26.02 19.49 -23.38
CA SER A 97 -27.33 20.05 -23.73
C SER A 97 -27.48 21.50 -23.25
N SER A 98 -27.01 21.80 -22.03
CA SER A 98 -26.95 23.17 -21.51
C SER A 98 -25.96 24.03 -22.32
N TYR A 99 -24.79 23.48 -22.67
CA TYR A 99 -23.79 24.14 -23.50
C TYR A 99 -24.30 24.38 -24.92
N ILE A 100 -24.95 23.40 -25.55
CA ILE A 100 -25.57 23.50 -26.88
C ILE A 100 -26.73 24.49 -26.84
N LYS A 101 -27.55 24.54 -25.79
CA LYS A 101 -28.60 25.56 -25.63
C LYS A 101 -28.03 26.96 -25.45
N GLN A 102 -26.92 27.11 -24.72
CA GLN A 102 -26.17 28.36 -24.63
C GLN A 102 -25.52 28.73 -25.96
N PHE A 103 -24.96 27.75 -26.67
CA PHE A 103 -24.36 27.90 -28.01
C PHE A 103 -25.41 28.27 -29.05
N GLN A 104 -26.57 27.62 -29.03
CA GLN A 104 -27.70 27.91 -29.92
C GLN A 104 -28.28 29.29 -29.59
N ARG A 105 -28.44 29.66 -28.32
CA ARG A 105 -28.82 31.03 -27.93
C ARG A 105 -27.81 32.07 -28.40
N ALA A 106 -26.51 31.77 -28.32
CA ALA A 106 -25.43 32.64 -28.82
C ALA A 106 -25.35 32.68 -30.36
N TYR A 107 -25.71 31.59 -31.04
CA TYR A 107 -25.72 31.47 -32.50
C TYR A 107 -26.93 32.22 -33.11
N TYR A 108 -28.11 32.10 -32.50
CA TYR A 108 -29.31 32.86 -32.90
C TYR A 108 -29.21 34.36 -32.60
N THR A 109 -28.26 34.79 -31.76
CA THR A 109 -28.01 36.22 -31.45
C THR A 109 -26.82 36.82 -32.23
N THR A 110 -26.42 36.21 -33.35
CA THR A 110 -25.51 36.77 -34.38
C THR A 110 -24.14 37.26 -33.88
N SER A 111 -23.66 36.79 -32.73
CA SER A 111 -22.38 37.26 -32.14
C SER A 111 -21.26 36.21 -32.10
N PHE A 112 -21.42 35.06 -32.78
CA PHE A 112 -20.47 33.95 -32.63
C PHE A 112 -20.07 33.30 -33.97
N SER A 113 -18.87 33.65 -34.45
CA SER A 113 -18.15 32.88 -35.47
C SER A 113 -16.88 32.26 -34.87
N PRO A 114 -16.68 30.92 -34.98
CA PRO A 114 -15.46 30.23 -34.56
C PRO A 114 -14.26 30.53 -35.48
N LEU A 115 -14.54 31.05 -36.68
CA LEU A 115 -13.59 31.56 -37.65
C LEU A 115 -13.62 33.09 -37.61
N GLY A 116 -12.46 33.73 -37.45
CA GLY A 116 -12.32 35.15 -37.73
C GLY A 116 -12.30 35.43 -39.23
N ASP A 117 -12.22 36.70 -39.62
CA ASP A 117 -11.99 37.03 -41.03
C ASP A 117 -10.64 36.43 -41.48
N PRO A 118 -10.62 35.71 -42.62
CA PRO A 118 -9.40 35.08 -43.11
C PRO A 118 -8.39 36.17 -43.46
N LYS A 119 -7.12 35.97 -43.09
CA LYS A 119 -6.07 36.97 -43.31
C LYS A 119 -5.71 37.16 -44.79
N MET A 120 -6.16 36.26 -45.66
CA MET A 120 -5.94 36.29 -47.11
C MET A 120 -7.18 35.76 -47.83
N SER A 121 -7.29 36.05 -49.13
CA SER A 121 -8.34 35.47 -49.97
C SER A 121 -8.20 33.94 -50.02
N PRO A 122 -9.30 33.19 -50.16
CA PRO A 122 -9.27 31.72 -50.22
C PRO A 122 -8.30 31.18 -51.29
N GLY A 123 -8.22 31.84 -52.45
CA GLY A 123 -7.25 31.51 -53.50
C GLY A 123 -5.79 31.75 -53.10
N GLY A 124 -5.52 32.80 -52.32
CA GLY A 124 -4.19 33.10 -51.79
C GLY A 124 -3.74 32.07 -50.75
N ILE A 125 -4.66 31.63 -49.87
CA ILE A 125 -4.37 30.57 -48.88
C ILE A 125 -4.00 29.26 -49.58
N ILE A 126 -4.75 28.86 -50.61
CA ILE A 126 -4.48 27.63 -51.37
C ILE A 126 -3.13 27.71 -52.09
N MET A 127 -2.81 28.84 -52.74
CA MET A 127 -1.51 29.04 -53.38
C MET A 127 -0.35 29.02 -52.37
N PHE A 128 -0.53 29.64 -51.20
CA PHE A 128 0.48 29.67 -50.15
C PHE A 128 0.73 28.29 -49.54
N LEU A 129 -0.33 27.51 -49.29
CA LEU A 129 -0.21 26.13 -48.81
C LEU A 129 0.42 25.21 -49.87
N ALA A 130 0.10 25.41 -51.15
CA ALA A 130 0.74 24.69 -52.25
C ALA A 130 2.24 25.00 -52.35
N MET A 131 2.63 26.27 -52.12
CA MET A 131 4.04 26.66 -52.02
C MET A 131 4.73 26.00 -50.81
N LEU A 132 4.11 26.04 -49.64
CA LEU A 132 4.66 25.46 -48.41
C LEU A 132 4.78 23.92 -48.47
N ASN A 133 3.83 23.24 -49.12
CA ASN A 133 3.89 21.80 -49.34
C ASN A 133 5.07 21.40 -50.25
N ARG A 134 5.47 22.29 -51.18
CA ARG A 134 6.67 22.07 -52.02
C ARG A 134 7.98 22.13 -51.24
N PHE A 135 7.98 22.68 -50.02
CA PHE A 135 9.13 22.76 -49.12
C PHE A 135 9.19 21.61 -48.07
N ASN A 136 8.39 20.54 -48.22
CA ASN A 136 8.40 19.38 -47.31
C ASN A 136 8.21 19.71 -45.82
N LEU A 137 7.36 20.69 -45.50
CA LEU A 137 7.03 20.99 -44.11
C LEU A 137 6.22 19.84 -43.46
N PRO A 138 6.49 19.49 -42.19
CA PRO A 138 5.73 18.46 -41.49
C PRO A 138 4.25 18.86 -41.35
N LEU A 139 3.34 17.89 -41.51
CA LEU A 139 1.88 18.08 -41.57
C LEU A 139 1.34 18.94 -40.41
N ASN A 140 1.90 18.77 -39.21
CA ASN A 140 1.47 19.49 -38.00
C ASN A 140 1.72 21.00 -38.11
N MET A 141 2.83 21.42 -38.73
CA MET A 141 3.12 22.83 -39.01
C MET A 141 2.16 23.39 -40.06
N LEU A 142 1.82 22.59 -41.07
CA LEU A 142 0.90 23.00 -42.13
C LEU A 142 -0.51 23.24 -41.56
N ILE A 143 -0.96 22.38 -40.63
CA ILE A 143 -2.24 22.54 -39.91
C ILE A 143 -2.25 23.81 -39.05
N LEU A 144 -1.18 24.12 -38.33
CA LEU A 144 -1.04 25.35 -37.55
C LEU A 144 -1.06 26.61 -38.43
N ILE A 145 -0.40 26.56 -39.59
CA ILE A 145 -0.40 27.66 -40.56
C ILE A 145 -1.80 27.86 -41.15
N VAL A 146 -2.52 26.79 -41.49
CA VAL A 146 -3.93 26.85 -41.93
C VAL A 146 -4.81 27.47 -40.85
N ALA A 147 -4.68 27.04 -39.60
CA ALA A 147 -5.46 27.56 -38.48
C ALA A 147 -5.18 29.06 -38.24
N PHE A 148 -3.94 29.49 -38.41
CA PHE A 148 -3.54 30.90 -38.32
C PHE A 148 -4.09 31.75 -39.49
N LEU A 149 -4.03 31.24 -40.72
CA LEU A 149 -4.52 31.94 -41.93
C LEU A 149 -6.04 32.10 -41.94
N LEU A 150 -6.76 31.13 -41.35
CA LEU A 150 -8.21 31.15 -41.17
C LEU A 150 -8.65 31.85 -39.87
N SER A 151 -7.72 32.48 -39.15
CA SER A 151 -8.00 33.20 -37.89
C SER A 151 -8.82 32.36 -36.90
N VAL A 152 -8.49 31.07 -36.78
CA VAL A 152 -9.14 30.15 -35.84
C VAL A 152 -8.81 30.60 -34.43
N LYS A 153 -9.84 30.87 -33.62
CA LYS A 153 -9.64 31.35 -32.25
C LYS A 153 -8.93 30.30 -31.38
N PRO A 154 -7.99 30.68 -30.48
CA PRO A 154 -7.15 29.74 -29.72
C PRO A 154 -7.91 28.67 -28.92
N TRP A 155 -9.10 28.99 -28.41
CA TRP A 155 -9.93 28.05 -27.66
C TRP A 155 -10.48 26.90 -28.53
N VAL A 156 -10.65 27.10 -29.84
CA VAL A 156 -11.08 26.05 -30.78
C VAL A 156 -10.00 24.99 -30.96
N LEU A 157 -8.73 25.42 -31.03
CA LEU A 157 -7.57 24.52 -31.07
C LEU A 157 -7.46 23.70 -29.78
N ILE A 158 -7.62 24.34 -28.62
CA ILE A 158 -7.61 23.67 -27.31
C ILE A 158 -8.78 22.68 -27.17
N ALA A 159 -9.97 23.05 -27.64
CA ALA A 159 -11.14 22.16 -27.64
C ALA A 159 -10.94 20.94 -28.56
N LEU A 160 -10.29 21.11 -29.71
CA LEU A 160 -10.04 20.04 -30.67
C LEU A 160 -8.93 19.08 -30.18
N LEU A 161 -7.92 19.61 -29.49
CA LEU A 161 -6.85 18.83 -28.84
C LEU A 161 -7.37 18.03 -27.65
N THR A 162 -8.22 18.64 -26.82
CA THR A 162 -8.87 17.93 -25.71
C THR A 162 -9.85 16.87 -26.21
N PHE A 163 -10.58 17.14 -27.30
CA PHE A 163 -11.49 16.17 -27.92
C PHE A 163 -10.76 14.98 -28.56
N THR A 164 -9.67 15.20 -29.29
CA THR A 164 -8.87 14.11 -29.91
C THR A 164 -8.25 13.20 -28.84
N ARG A 165 -7.69 13.76 -27.77
CA ARG A 165 -7.19 13.00 -26.60
C ARG A 165 -8.31 12.26 -25.86
N PHE A 166 -9.49 12.87 -25.72
CA PHE A 166 -10.65 12.21 -25.12
C PHE A 166 -11.08 10.99 -25.95
N VAL A 167 -11.10 11.10 -27.28
CA VAL A 167 -11.40 9.99 -28.19
C VAL A 167 -10.35 8.89 -28.15
N GLU A 168 -9.06 9.23 -28.06
CA GLU A 168 -7.98 8.23 -27.89
C GLU A 168 -8.11 7.47 -26.57
N ASN A 169 -8.35 8.17 -25.46
CA ASN A 169 -8.59 7.55 -24.14
C ASN A 169 -9.87 6.70 -24.12
N TYR A 170 -10.89 7.06 -24.91
CA TYR A 170 -12.10 6.26 -25.04
C TYR A 170 -11.87 5.01 -25.88
N ARG A 171 -11.12 5.10 -26.99
CA ARG A 171 -10.75 3.94 -27.82
C ARG A 171 -9.89 2.92 -27.08
N LEU A 172 -9.02 3.36 -26.17
CA LEU A 172 -8.26 2.49 -25.28
C LEU A 172 -9.13 1.78 -24.23
N LYS A 173 -10.25 2.40 -23.79
CA LYS A 173 -11.23 1.77 -22.90
C LYS A 173 -12.21 0.83 -23.62
N SER A 174 -12.48 1.04 -24.91
CA SER A 174 -13.36 0.17 -25.69
C SER A 174 -12.69 -1.14 -26.15
N TYR A 175 -11.38 -1.29 -25.99
CA TYR A 175 -10.69 -2.58 -26.22
C TYR A 175 -10.62 -3.48 -24.98
N THR A 176 -11.12 -3.03 -23.82
CA THR A 176 -11.08 -3.79 -22.55
C THR A 176 -12.46 -4.08 -21.96
N GLY A 177 -13.54 -3.94 -22.73
CA GLY A 177 -14.88 -4.30 -22.25
C GLY A 177 -15.93 -4.36 -23.34
N ALA A 178 -15.97 -5.48 -24.06
CA ALA A 178 -17.19 -6.05 -24.67
C ALA A 178 -16.84 -7.34 -25.44
N THR A 179 -16.97 -8.48 -24.80
CA THR A 179 -17.50 -9.68 -25.46
C THR A 179 -18.45 -10.35 -24.48
N ASP A 180 -19.74 -10.13 -24.70
CA ASP A 180 -20.80 -10.98 -24.18
C ASP A 180 -20.57 -12.41 -24.68
N ASP A 181 -20.74 -13.36 -23.77
CA ASP A 181 -20.89 -14.78 -24.06
C ASP A 181 -22.08 -15.01 -25.00
N THR A 182 -21.83 -15.59 -26.17
CA THR A 182 -22.66 -16.67 -26.73
C THR A 182 -22.01 -17.28 -27.97
N ASN A 183 -21.61 -18.55 -27.85
CA ASN A 183 -21.42 -19.54 -28.91
C ASN A 183 -20.69 -19.13 -30.21
N SER A 184 -19.35 -19.22 -30.19
CA SER A 184 -18.64 -19.91 -31.27
C SER A 184 -17.43 -20.65 -30.71
N GLY A 185 -17.60 -21.95 -30.49
CA GLY A 185 -16.54 -22.84 -30.07
C GLY A 185 -15.44 -23.00 -31.12
N ASN A 186 -14.26 -23.38 -30.61
CA ASN A 186 -13.16 -24.02 -31.34
C ASN A 186 -12.54 -23.23 -32.50
N SER A 187 -11.56 -22.36 -32.20
CA SER A 187 -10.30 -22.29 -32.98
C SER A 187 -9.22 -21.32 -32.45
N ARG A 188 -9.45 -20.57 -31.36
CA ARG A 188 -8.45 -19.61 -30.83
C ARG A 188 -7.76 -19.97 -29.51
N MET A 189 -8.16 -21.06 -28.86
CA MET A 189 -7.48 -21.61 -27.67
C MET A 189 -6.16 -22.35 -27.99
N ALA A 190 -5.91 -22.75 -29.23
CA ALA A 190 -4.74 -23.59 -29.58
C ALA A 190 -3.44 -22.81 -29.93
N LYS A 191 -3.37 -21.49 -29.67
CA LYS A 191 -2.18 -20.69 -30.05
C LYS A 191 -1.63 -19.76 -28.97
N ILE A 192 -2.18 -19.80 -27.75
CA ILE A 192 -1.68 -19.09 -26.55
C ILE A 192 -1.50 -20.10 -25.40
N GLU A 193 -1.19 -21.36 -25.72
CA GLU A 193 -0.68 -22.36 -24.74
C GLU A 193 0.86 -22.48 -24.76
N ASN A 194 1.55 -21.70 -25.60
CA ASN A 194 3.02 -21.77 -25.73
C ASN A 194 3.79 -20.56 -25.17
N SER A 195 3.16 -19.64 -24.44
CA SER A 195 3.88 -18.69 -23.59
C SER A 195 4.00 -19.28 -22.19
N LYS A 196 5.07 -20.08 -21.98
CA LYS A 196 5.59 -20.61 -20.72
C LYS A 196 4.69 -20.34 -19.50
N VAL A 197 3.74 -21.25 -19.31
CA VAL A 197 3.26 -21.61 -17.97
C VAL A 197 4.52 -21.87 -17.13
N PHE A 198 4.75 -21.04 -16.12
CA PHE A 198 5.69 -21.37 -15.04
C PHE A 198 5.08 -22.59 -14.35
N THR A 199 5.45 -23.76 -14.83
CA THR A 199 5.27 -25.00 -14.08
C THR A 199 5.92 -24.77 -12.72
N GLU A 200 5.12 -24.86 -11.66
CA GLU A 200 5.57 -25.08 -10.30
C GLU A 200 6.45 -26.33 -10.28
N SER A 201 7.74 -26.15 -10.58
CA SER A 201 8.76 -27.14 -10.27
C SER A 201 9.10 -26.97 -8.80
N SER A 202 8.60 -27.90 -7.99
CA SER A 202 9.26 -28.34 -6.77
C SER A 202 10.78 -28.42 -6.97
N ASN A 203 11.55 -27.87 -6.03
CA ASN A 203 13.00 -28.03 -5.89
C ASN A 203 13.91 -27.44 -6.97
N ASN A 204 13.79 -26.13 -7.27
CA ASN A 204 14.95 -25.37 -7.73
C ASN A 204 15.38 -24.42 -6.62
N GLN A 205 16.44 -24.79 -5.91
CA GLN A 205 17.18 -23.90 -5.01
C GLN A 205 17.69 -22.71 -5.83
N ILE A 206 17.03 -21.56 -5.68
CA ILE A 206 17.48 -20.31 -6.29
C ILE A 206 18.50 -19.72 -5.31
N PRO A 207 19.79 -19.57 -5.69
CA PRO A 207 20.75 -18.97 -4.80
C PRO A 207 20.34 -17.51 -4.52
N PRO A 208 20.50 -17.03 -3.28
CA PRO A 208 20.32 -15.63 -2.92
C PRO A 208 21.20 -14.76 -3.81
N VAL A 209 20.65 -13.67 -4.35
CA VAL A 209 21.39 -12.81 -5.28
C VAL A 209 22.18 -11.76 -4.51
N GLY A 210 23.50 -11.76 -4.73
CA GLY A 210 24.41 -10.70 -4.29
C GLY A 210 25.58 -11.19 -3.45
N THR A 211 26.78 -10.70 -3.75
CA THR A 211 27.94 -10.82 -2.85
C THR A 211 27.74 -9.90 -1.64
N PRO A 212 27.98 -10.36 -0.39
CA PRO A 212 28.00 -9.48 0.77
C PRO A 212 28.99 -8.34 0.55
N LEU A 213 28.51 -7.10 0.60
CA LEU A 213 29.34 -5.93 0.38
C LEU A 213 30.04 -5.51 1.67
N THR A 214 31.34 -5.26 1.57
CA THR A 214 32.13 -4.62 2.63
C THR A 214 31.70 -3.17 2.80
N SER A 215 31.37 -2.78 4.03
CA SER A 215 31.07 -1.38 4.37
C SER A 215 32.29 -0.50 4.07
N SER A 216 32.08 0.60 3.35
CA SER A 216 33.14 1.58 3.11
C SER A 216 33.50 2.28 4.42
N THR A 217 34.79 2.29 4.77
CA THR A 217 35.32 2.81 6.04
C THR A 217 35.31 4.34 6.14
N SER A 218 35.07 5.06 5.04
CA SER A 218 34.81 6.51 5.04
C SER A 218 34.07 6.93 3.76
N PRO A 219 33.14 7.91 3.83
CA PRO A 219 32.51 8.44 2.64
C PRO A 219 33.50 9.39 1.93
N SER A 220 33.49 9.39 0.60
CA SER A 220 34.39 10.27 -0.16
C SER A 220 34.06 11.74 0.11
N THR A 221 35.06 12.62 0.00
CA THR A 221 34.90 14.09 0.08
C THR A 221 34.23 14.70 -1.15
N SER A 222 33.57 13.88 -1.97
CA SER A 222 32.94 14.33 -3.20
C SER A 222 31.63 15.06 -2.92
N SER A 223 31.27 16.02 -3.78
CA SER A 223 30.02 16.79 -3.64
C SER A 223 28.83 15.95 -4.13
N PHE A 224 27.84 15.77 -3.27
CA PHE A 224 26.61 15.02 -3.54
C PHE A 224 25.45 15.96 -3.90
N ASP A 225 24.56 15.52 -4.77
CA ASP A 225 23.40 16.31 -5.17
C ASP A 225 22.30 16.22 -4.12
N VAL A 226 22.10 15.02 -3.56
CA VAL A 226 21.10 14.75 -2.53
C VAL A 226 21.73 14.00 -1.36
N ILE A 227 21.39 14.41 -0.14
CA ILE A 227 21.66 13.62 1.07
C ILE A 227 20.34 13.01 1.56
N VAL A 228 20.34 11.71 1.83
CA VAL A 228 19.22 11.02 2.47
C VAL A 228 19.68 10.57 3.86
N ILE A 229 18.91 10.88 4.91
CA ILE A 229 19.14 10.40 6.26
C ILE A 229 18.04 9.43 6.66
N GLY A 230 18.42 8.27 7.19
CA GLY A 230 17.48 7.28 7.71
C GLY A 230 17.92 5.86 7.45
N THR A 231 17.33 4.95 8.22
CA THR A 231 17.65 3.52 8.20
C THR A 231 16.46 2.75 7.61
N GLY A 232 16.74 1.64 6.93
CA GLY A 232 15.70 0.73 6.40
C GLY A 232 15.29 0.97 4.95
N LEU A 233 14.17 0.35 4.56
CA LEU A 233 13.76 0.26 3.15
C LEU A 233 13.44 1.61 2.52
N THR A 234 12.75 2.49 3.23
CA THR A 234 12.25 3.74 2.65
C THR A 234 13.39 4.64 2.18
N SER A 235 14.47 4.74 2.98
CA SER A 235 15.64 5.57 2.65
C SER A 235 16.44 4.97 1.48
N LEU A 236 16.65 3.66 1.47
CA LEU A 236 17.29 2.93 0.36
C LEU A 236 16.50 3.05 -0.94
N TYR A 237 15.19 2.85 -0.88
CA TYR A 237 14.33 2.93 -2.05
C TYR A 237 14.30 4.34 -2.64
N THR A 238 14.13 5.36 -1.80
CA THR A 238 14.20 6.78 -2.23
C THR A 238 15.53 7.08 -2.90
N SER A 239 16.64 6.65 -2.27
CA SER A 239 17.99 6.85 -2.80
C SER A 239 18.17 6.17 -4.15
N SER A 240 17.70 4.92 -4.29
CA SER A 240 17.78 4.16 -5.55
C SER A 240 17.01 4.83 -6.70
N LEU A 241 15.81 5.37 -6.43
CA LEU A 241 15.00 6.07 -7.43
C LEU A 241 15.69 7.35 -7.92
N LEU A 242 16.26 8.13 -7.00
CA LEU A 242 16.98 9.36 -7.32
C LEU A 242 18.29 9.07 -8.06
N SER A 243 19.02 8.03 -7.65
CA SER A 243 20.22 7.54 -8.34
C SER A 243 19.94 7.16 -9.79
N LYS A 244 18.79 6.51 -10.07
CA LYS A 244 18.36 6.20 -11.45
C LYS A 244 17.97 7.41 -12.28
N GLN A 245 17.75 8.57 -11.65
CA GLN A 245 17.58 9.86 -12.33
C GLN A 245 18.92 10.61 -12.47
N ASN A 246 20.05 9.89 -12.37
CA ASN A 246 21.42 10.41 -12.48
C ASN A 246 21.81 11.41 -11.38
N LEU A 247 21.16 11.36 -10.22
CA LEU A 247 21.55 12.16 -9.05
C LEU A 247 22.57 11.39 -8.22
N ARG A 248 23.65 12.07 -7.80
CA ARG A 248 24.62 11.49 -6.86
C ARG A 248 24.09 11.61 -5.45
N VAL A 249 23.68 10.47 -4.88
CA VAL A 249 23.03 10.40 -3.56
C VAL A 249 24.03 9.93 -2.50
N LEU A 250 24.05 10.59 -1.35
CA LEU A 250 24.68 10.08 -0.13
C LEU A 250 23.60 9.66 0.87
N LEU A 251 23.51 8.37 1.16
CA LEU A 251 22.65 7.83 2.20
C LEU A 251 23.43 7.67 3.51
N LEU A 252 23.00 8.37 4.56
CA LEU A 252 23.55 8.25 5.92
C LEU A 252 22.60 7.43 6.80
N SER A 253 23.12 6.32 7.33
CA SER A 253 22.38 5.39 8.19
C SER A 253 22.99 5.36 9.59
N GLU A 254 22.15 5.46 10.64
CA GLU A 254 22.58 5.35 12.05
C GLU A 254 22.72 3.88 12.53
N SER A 255 22.36 2.92 11.68
CA SER A 255 22.49 1.47 11.92
C SER A 255 23.06 0.78 10.68
N SER A 256 23.37 -0.53 10.77
CA SER A 256 23.85 -1.33 9.63
C SER A 256 22.99 -1.10 8.37
N CYS A 257 23.61 -0.56 7.32
CA CYS A 257 22.97 -0.12 6.07
C CYS A 257 22.24 -1.23 5.31
N SER A 258 22.53 -2.50 5.58
CA SER A 258 21.80 -3.64 5.05
C SER A 258 20.48 -3.80 5.84
N ILE A 259 19.43 -3.08 5.44
CA ILE A 259 18.05 -3.13 5.97
C ILE A 259 18.00 -3.71 7.40
N ASN A 260 18.50 -2.95 8.37
CA ASN A 260 18.43 -3.26 9.80
C ASN A 260 18.62 -4.74 10.20
N SER A 261 19.44 -5.56 9.54
CA SER A 261 19.54 -6.98 9.91
C SER A 261 20.38 -7.17 11.18
N ILE A 262 19.94 -8.03 12.09
CA ILE A 262 20.69 -8.39 13.31
C ILE A 262 21.25 -9.80 13.11
N THR A 263 22.56 -9.97 13.30
CA THR A 263 23.16 -11.31 13.32
C THR A 263 23.31 -11.77 14.76
N HIS A 264 22.75 -12.93 15.08
CA HIS A 264 22.86 -13.55 16.39
C HIS A 264 23.03 -15.06 16.24
N ASP A 265 24.05 -15.64 16.88
CA ASP A 265 24.38 -17.08 16.79
C ASP A 265 24.50 -17.58 15.34
N ASN A 266 25.22 -16.83 14.50
CA ASN A 266 25.40 -17.06 13.06
C ASN A 266 24.11 -17.08 12.20
N VAL A 267 22.97 -16.70 12.79
CA VAL A 267 21.71 -16.51 12.07
C VAL A 267 21.47 -15.02 11.86
N VAL A 268 21.15 -14.65 10.63
CA VAL A 268 20.81 -13.26 10.27
C VAL A 268 19.30 -13.09 10.33
N PHE A 269 18.84 -12.27 11.27
CA PHE A 269 17.44 -11.90 11.44
C PHE A 269 17.12 -10.59 10.73
N ASP A 270 16.00 -10.56 10.02
CA ASP A 270 15.44 -9.33 9.48
C ASP A 270 14.69 -8.57 10.58
N ASN A 271 15.03 -7.30 10.80
CA ASN A 271 14.40 -6.46 11.84
C ASN A 271 13.11 -5.77 11.36
N GLU A 272 12.80 -5.84 10.08
CA GLU A 272 11.56 -5.32 9.52
C GLU A 272 10.77 -6.46 8.88
N ASP A 273 9.44 -6.39 8.98
CA ASP A 273 8.55 -7.33 8.29
C ASP A 273 8.32 -6.82 6.86
N PHE A 274 8.62 -7.67 5.88
CA PHE A 274 8.52 -7.40 4.45
C PHE A 274 7.47 -8.28 3.79
N THR A 275 6.28 -8.27 4.37
CA THR A 275 5.11 -8.90 3.78
C THR A 275 4.43 -7.94 2.81
N GLY A 276 4.69 -8.14 1.52
CA GLY A 276 4.00 -7.44 0.45
C GLY A 276 2.61 -8.00 0.19
N LYS A 277 1.61 -7.12 0.06
CA LYS A 277 0.26 -7.47 -0.35
C LYS A 277 0.08 -7.12 -1.83
N LYS A 278 -0.38 -8.09 -2.62
CA LYS A 278 -0.49 -8.10 -4.09
C LYS A 278 0.87 -8.07 -4.81
N LEU A 279 1.32 -9.23 -5.30
CA LEU A 279 2.63 -9.37 -5.98
C LEU A 279 2.87 -8.34 -7.07
N PHE A 280 1.91 -8.12 -7.98
CA PHE A 280 2.10 -7.18 -9.07
C PHE A 280 2.38 -5.74 -8.59
N ALA A 281 1.73 -5.31 -7.50
CA ALA A 281 2.01 -4.00 -6.92
C ALA A 281 3.42 -3.97 -6.33
N VAL A 282 3.80 -5.01 -5.59
CA VAL A 282 5.14 -5.19 -5.03
C VAL A 282 6.20 -5.15 -6.12
N GLU A 283 6.09 -5.98 -7.15
CA GLU A 283 7.04 -6.03 -8.27
C GLU A 283 7.14 -4.70 -9.00
N LYS A 284 6.00 -4.03 -9.23
CA LYS A 284 5.99 -2.70 -9.86
C LYS A 284 6.83 -1.68 -9.09
N TYR A 285 6.68 -1.60 -7.77
CA TYR A 285 7.46 -0.67 -6.98
C TYR A 285 8.91 -1.13 -6.86
N VAL A 286 9.14 -2.40 -6.52
CA VAL A 286 10.49 -2.93 -6.29
C VAL A 286 11.35 -2.82 -7.55
N SER A 287 10.85 -3.24 -8.71
CA SER A 287 11.57 -3.14 -9.99
C SER A 287 12.03 -1.72 -10.31
N ALA A 288 11.21 -0.70 -10.04
CA ALA A 288 11.63 0.68 -10.28
C ALA A 288 12.88 1.06 -9.48
N GLY A 289 13.04 0.54 -8.25
CA GLY A 289 14.22 0.78 -7.42
C GLY A 289 15.39 -0.17 -7.69
N THR A 290 15.12 -1.43 -8.07
CA THR A 290 16.15 -2.48 -8.16
C THR A 290 16.58 -2.85 -9.57
N CYS A 291 15.80 -2.55 -10.61
CA CYS A 291 16.12 -2.98 -11.97
C CYS A 291 17.49 -2.47 -12.43
N THR A 292 18.21 -3.32 -13.15
CA THR A 292 19.46 -3.00 -13.84
C THR A 292 19.24 -3.09 -15.35
N VAL A 293 20.28 -2.83 -16.15
CA VAL A 293 20.21 -2.98 -17.63
C VAL A 293 19.84 -4.41 -18.03
N ASP A 294 20.29 -5.41 -17.24
CA ASP A 294 20.18 -6.82 -17.58
C ASP A 294 19.08 -7.57 -16.79
N ASP A 295 18.59 -7.04 -15.65
CA ASP A 295 17.50 -7.64 -14.86
C ASP A 295 16.45 -6.61 -14.45
N SER A 296 15.22 -6.81 -14.95
CA SER A 296 14.03 -6.01 -14.60
C SER A 296 13.64 -6.03 -13.12
N GLN A 297 14.07 -7.03 -12.35
CA GLN A 297 13.80 -7.14 -10.91
C GLN A 297 15.07 -6.96 -10.06
N GLY A 298 16.24 -6.76 -10.68
CA GLY A 298 17.52 -6.59 -9.98
C GLY A 298 17.90 -7.80 -9.13
N GLY A 299 17.56 -9.01 -9.57
CA GLY A 299 17.83 -10.25 -8.84
C GLY A 299 16.87 -10.57 -7.69
N VAL A 300 15.96 -9.67 -7.35
CA VAL A 300 15.00 -9.91 -6.27
C VAL A 300 13.90 -10.84 -6.77
N ARG A 301 13.58 -11.89 -6.01
CA ARG A 301 12.46 -12.80 -6.27
C ARG A 301 11.55 -12.83 -5.06
N PHE A 302 10.27 -13.07 -5.29
CA PHE A 302 9.26 -13.16 -4.24
C PHE A 302 8.65 -14.56 -4.23
N TYR A 303 8.43 -15.09 -3.04
CA TYR A 303 7.63 -16.29 -2.84
C TYR A 303 6.31 -15.92 -2.19
N ARG A 304 5.27 -16.72 -2.47
CA ARG A 304 3.96 -16.57 -1.81
C ARG A 304 4.01 -17.27 -0.47
N VAL A 305 3.55 -16.60 0.59
CA VAL A 305 3.48 -17.18 1.93
C VAL A 305 2.38 -18.24 1.97
N GLY A 306 2.63 -19.33 2.69
CA GLY A 306 1.75 -20.48 2.76
C GLY A 306 1.95 -21.45 1.60
N ASN A 307 1.25 -22.57 1.64
CA ASN A 307 1.36 -23.65 0.67
C ASN A 307 -0.02 -24.18 0.29
N LYS A 308 -0.10 -25.06 -0.72
CA LYS A 308 -1.38 -25.61 -1.16
C LYS A 308 -2.10 -26.39 -0.05
N SER A 309 -1.37 -27.10 0.81
CA SER A 309 -1.95 -27.90 1.89
C SER A 309 -2.63 -27.07 2.99
N ASN A 310 -2.19 -25.82 3.21
CA ASN A 310 -2.82 -24.92 4.19
C ASN A 310 -3.68 -23.82 3.54
N GLY A 311 -4.03 -23.98 2.25
CA GLY A 311 -4.81 -22.99 1.51
C GLY A 311 -4.08 -21.65 1.30
N TYR A 312 -2.75 -21.64 1.38
CA TYR A 312 -1.92 -20.44 1.41
C TYR A 312 -2.29 -19.49 2.56
N ALA A 313 -2.43 -20.07 3.76
CA ALA A 313 -2.53 -19.34 5.02
C ALA A 313 -1.27 -18.48 5.23
N TYR A 314 -1.46 -17.18 5.45
CA TYR A 314 -0.35 -16.25 5.66
C TYR A 314 -0.42 -15.49 6.97
N GLU A 315 -1.60 -15.43 7.59
CA GLU A 315 -1.83 -14.76 8.87
C GLU A 315 -2.76 -15.59 9.74
N VAL A 316 -2.53 -15.57 11.05
CA VAL A 316 -3.43 -16.08 12.07
C VAL A 316 -3.65 -14.95 13.07
N ILE A 317 -4.90 -14.62 13.36
CA ILE A 317 -5.24 -13.47 14.19
C ILE A 317 -6.13 -13.96 15.35
N GLN A 318 -5.71 -13.65 16.57
CA GLN A 318 -6.42 -13.92 17.81
C GLN A 318 -6.86 -12.58 18.43
N CYS A 319 -8.16 -12.38 18.59
CA CYS A 319 -8.72 -11.16 19.19
C CYS A 319 -9.20 -11.44 20.61
N GLY A 320 -8.47 -10.96 21.62
CA GLY A 320 -8.79 -11.24 23.02
C GLY A 320 -8.70 -12.74 23.34
N GLU A 321 -9.72 -13.28 24.01
CA GLU A 321 -9.84 -14.69 24.37
C GLU A 321 -10.55 -15.54 23.30
N GLU A 322 -10.98 -14.92 22.19
CA GLU A 322 -11.67 -15.63 21.10
C GLU A 322 -10.74 -16.61 20.37
N GLU A 323 -11.34 -17.59 19.69
CA GLU A 323 -10.59 -18.52 18.85
C GLU A 323 -9.82 -17.78 17.74
N PRO A 324 -8.56 -18.19 17.45
CA PRO A 324 -7.81 -17.58 16.37
C PRO A 324 -8.43 -17.88 15.00
N PHE A 325 -8.49 -16.88 14.14
CA PHE A 325 -8.89 -17.05 12.74
C PHE A 325 -7.69 -17.03 11.81
N VAL A 326 -7.76 -17.90 10.79
CA VAL A 326 -6.73 -18.03 9.77
C VAL A 326 -7.13 -17.21 8.55
N VAL A 327 -6.21 -16.38 8.06
CA VAL A 327 -6.38 -15.62 6.83
C VAL A 327 -5.58 -16.29 5.71
N ARG A 328 -6.31 -16.77 4.71
CA ARG A 328 -5.77 -17.45 3.53
C ARG A 328 -5.78 -16.53 2.31
N SER A 329 -5.19 -16.98 1.20
CA SER A 329 -5.14 -16.18 -0.03
C SER A 329 -5.87 -16.85 -1.18
N GLY A 330 -6.80 -16.12 -1.83
CA GLY A 330 -7.57 -16.60 -2.97
C GLY A 330 -8.89 -15.84 -3.14
N GLY A 331 -9.20 -15.43 -4.37
CA GLY A 331 -10.32 -14.54 -4.71
C GLY A 331 -11.74 -15.10 -4.51
N ARG A 332 -11.89 -16.30 -3.94
CA ARG A 332 -13.16 -16.85 -3.42
C ARG A 332 -12.99 -17.35 -2.00
N ASN A 333 -11.89 -18.04 -1.70
CA ASN A 333 -11.60 -18.60 -0.38
C ASN A 333 -11.52 -17.58 0.76
N VAL A 334 -11.16 -16.31 0.53
CA VAL A 334 -11.21 -15.30 1.62
C VAL A 334 -12.64 -14.90 1.93
N LEU A 335 -13.51 -14.83 0.92
CA LEU A 335 -14.94 -14.67 1.16
C LEU A 335 -15.46 -15.94 1.82
N GLU A 336 -15.15 -17.13 1.33
CA GLU A 336 -15.57 -18.42 1.92
C GLU A 336 -15.06 -18.60 3.37
N ASP A 337 -13.81 -18.26 3.69
CA ASP A 337 -13.27 -18.28 5.06
C ASP A 337 -14.02 -17.28 5.96
N PHE A 338 -14.31 -16.10 5.41
CA PHE A 338 -15.14 -15.11 6.08
C PHE A 338 -16.61 -15.52 6.08
N GLU A 339 -17.08 -16.38 5.19
CA GLU A 339 -18.47 -16.80 5.08
C GLU A 339 -18.73 -17.97 6.03
N GLU A 340 -17.84 -18.95 6.06
CA GLU A 340 -17.83 -20.08 6.97
C GLU A 340 -17.72 -19.64 8.43
N ILE A 341 -16.86 -18.66 8.73
CA ILE A 341 -16.67 -18.19 10.11
C ILE A 341 -17.57 -16.98 10.43
N LEU A 342 -17.86 -16.11 9.45
CA LEU A 342 -18.58 -14.86 9.69
C LEU A 342 -20.00 -14.79 9.16
N MET A 343 -20.49 -15.59 8.20
CA MET A 343 -21.90 -15.46 7.73
C MET A 343 -22.91 -15.99 8.73
N ASP A 344 -22.62 -17.14 9.36
CA ASP A 344 -23.40 -17.66 10.48
C ASP A 344 -23.51 -16.62 11.60
N GLY A 345 -22.49 -15.79 11.73
CA GLY A 345 -22.45 -14.67 12.66
C GLY A 345 -23.00 -13.34 12.12
N PHE A 346 -22.98 -13.03 10.82
CA PHE A 346 -23.28 -11.68 10.28
C PHE A 346 -24.77 -11.37 10.17
N GLY A 347 -25.61 -12.41 10.02
CA GLY A 347 -27.07 -12.29 9.95
C GLY A 347 -27.62 -11.92 8.57
N GLY A 348 -27.22 -12.65 7.52
CA GLY A 348 -27.85 -12.63 6.19
C GLY A 348 -26.90 -12.38 5.02
N ASP A 349 -27.28 -12.91 3.85
CA ASP A 349 -26.40 -13.24 2.71
C ASP A 349 -25.76 -12.05 1.93
N GLY A 350 -25.91 -10.79 2.38
CA GLY A 350 -25.47 -9.61 1.60
C GLY A 350 -24.62 -8.57 2.35
N SER A 351 -24.39 -8.75 3.64
CA SER A 351 -23.79 -7.71 4.51
C SER A 351 -22.26 -7.64 4.42
N LEU A 352 -21.59 -8.79 4.45
CA LEU A 352 -20.14 -8.89 4.32
C LEU A 352 -19.63 -8.51 2.92
N GLU A 353 -20.29 -8.99 1.86
CA GLU A 353 -19.95 -8.63 0.48
C GLU A 353 -20.05 -7.11 0.27
N SER A 354 -21.12 -6.50 0.80
CA SER A 354 -21.32 -5.05 0.76
C SER A 354 -20.20 -4.29 1.47
N TYR A 355 -19.77 -4.78 2.64
CA TYR A 355 -18.64 -4.22 3.37
C TYR A 355 -17.34 -4.30 2.56
N LEU A 356 -17.02 -5.47 1.99
CA LEU A 356 -15.80 -5.67 1.20
C LEU A 356 -15.79 -4.83 -0.07
N LYS A 357 -16.93 -4.76 -0.76
CA LYS A 357 -17.10 -3.91 -1.95
C LYS A 357 -16.93 -2.43 -1.62
N ALA A 358 -17.45 -1.98 -0.46
CA ALA A 358 -17.25 -0.62 0.01
C ALA A 358 -15.75 -0.33 0.25
N CYS A 359 -15.03 -1.25 0.92
CA CYS A 359 -13.59 -1.13 1.12
C CYS A 359 -12.83 -1.02 -0.21
N GLU A 360 -13.15 -1.86 -1.20
CA GLU A 360 -12.49 -1.81 -2.52
C GLU A 360 -12.74 -0.51 -3.29
N VAL A 361 -13.97 0.01 -3.26
CA VAL A 361 -14.33 1.26 -3.91
C VAL A 361 -13.55 2.42 -3.31
N VAL A 362 -13.47 2.48 -1.98
CA VAL A 362 -12.74 3.55 -1.27
C VAL A 362 -11.23 3.41 -1.49
N LYS A 363 -10.67 2.20 -1.43
CA LYS A 363 -9.23 1.95 -1.64
C LYS A 363 -8.73 2.40 -3.02
N LYS A 364 -9.56 2.31 -4.08
CA LYS A 364 -9.18 2.75 -5.43
C LYS A 364 -8.76 4.23 -5.48
N ASP A 365 -9.25 5.04 -4.55
CA ASP A 365 -8.94 6.47 -4.45
C ASP A 365 -7.71 6.78 -3.58
N ALA A 366 -7.10 5.77 -2.93
CA ALA A 366 -5.95 5.95 -2.04
C ALA A 366 -4.73 6.58 -2.75
N GLY A 367 -4.41 6.13 -3.98
CA GLY A 367 -3.29 6.68 -4.75
C GLY A 367 -3.43 8.19 -5.01
N LYS A 368 -4.66 8.64 -5.29
CA LYS A 368 -4.97 10.06 -5.47
C LYS A 368 -4.78 10.84 -4.17
N PHE A 369 -5.22 10.30 -3.04
CA PHE A 369 -5.00 10.92 -1.72
C PHE A 369 -3.50 11.12 -1.44
N PHE A 370 -2.65 10.12 -1.70
CA PHE A 370 -1.21 10.25 -1.46
C PHE A 370 -0.53 11.18 -2.46
N ASN A 371 -0.91 11.17 -3.73
CA ASN A 371 -0.39 12.12 -4.71
C ASN A 371 -0.72 13.57 -4.34
N ARG A 372 -1.90 13.81 -3.74
CA ARG A 372 -2.28 15.16 -3.28
C ARG A 372 -1.35 15.68 -2.19
N LYS A 373 -0.76 14.81 -1.37
CA LYS A 373 0.21 15.23 -0.35
C LYS A 373 1.50 15.81 -0.95
N ILE A 374 1.85 15.49 -2.20
CA ILE A 374 3.05 16.04 -2.86
C ILE A 374 2.85 17.50 -3.26
N LEU A 375 1.59 17.91 -3.49
CA LEU A 375 1.24 19.24 -4.03
C LEU A 375 1.27 20.34 -2.95
N ASP A 376 1.48 21.58 -3.40
CA ASP A 376 1.41 22.76 -2.54
C ASP A 376 -0.04 23.17 -2.21
N GLU A 377 -0.21 23.96 -1.15
CA GLU A 377 -1.53 24.35 -0.65
C GLU A 377 -2.33 25.22 -1.63
N ASN A 378 -1.67 26.07 -2.44
CA ASN A 378 -2.35 26.92 -3.40
C ASN A 378 -2.95 26.05 -4.51
N THR A 379 -2.18 25.10 -5.02
CA THR A 379 -2.65 24.10 -5.99
C THR A 379 -3.80 23.28 -5.42
N LEU A 380 -3.69 22.78 -4.18
CA LEU A 380 -4.76 22.02 -3.53
C LEU A 380 -6.04 22.85 -3.35
N SER A 381 -5.92 24.11 -2.92
CA SER A 381 -7.07 25.01 -2.77
C SER A 381 -7.80 25.25 -4.09
N LEU A 382 -7.04 25.38 -5.19
CA LEU A 382 -7.59 25.51 -6.52
C LEU A 382 -8.31 24.23 -6.95
N LEU A 383 -7.68 23.07 -6.78
CA LEU A 383 -8.29 21.77 -7.08
C LEU A 383 -9.59 21.54 -6.31
N ASP A 384 -9.63 21.94 -5.03
CA ASP A 384 -10.81 21.80 -4.19
C ASP A 384 -11.92 22.79 -4.60
N SER A 385 -11.56 23.99 -5.05
CA SER A 385 -12.52 24.99 -5.53
C SER A 385 -13.14 24.66 -6.90
N VAL A 386 -12.35 24.07 -7.81
CA VAL A 386 -12.78 23.71 -9.17
C VAL A 386 -13.62 22.43 -9.14
N GLY A 387 -13.41 21.59 -8.13
CA GLY A 387 -14.07 20.29 -8.02
C GLY A 387 -13.66 19.32 -9.13
N GLY A 388 -14.23 18.10 -9.10
CA GLY A 388 -13.99 17.08 -10.11
C GLY A 388 -12.93 16.04 -9.74
N PRO A 389 -12.38 15.29 -10.73
CA PRO A 389 -11.59 14.08 -10.48
C PRO A 389 -10.27 14.32 -9.74
N ALA A 390 -9.80 15.57 -9.60
CA ALA A 390 -8.62 15.95 -8.84
C ALA A 390 -8.91 16.51 -7.42
N GLY A 391 -10.18 16.78 -7.08
CA GLY A 391 -10.62 17.24 -5.75
C GLY A 391 -10.50 16.16 -4.66
N LYS A 392 -10.92 16.43 -3.42
CA LYS A 392 -10.97 15.40 -2.36
C LYS A 392 -11.83 14.21 -2.82
N GLY A 393 -11.34 12.99 -2.61
CA GLY A 393 -12.06 11.76 -2.97
C GLY A 393 -12.47 10.96 -1.74
N ALA A 394 -13.12 9.81 -1.98
CA ALA A 394 -13.69 8.97 -0.93
C ALA A 394 -12.64 8.49 0.09
N PHE A 395 -11.39 8.25 -0.36
CA PHE A 395 -10.32 7.82 0.55
C PHE A 395 -9.94 8.93 1.52
N HIS A 396 -9.92 10.19 1.07
CA HIS A 396 -9.65 11.34 1.94
C HIS A 396 -10.67 11.41 3.07
N GLU A 397 -11.97 11.32 2.74
CA GLU A 397 -13.05 11.37 3.73
C GLU A 397 -13.00 10.18 4.72
N ALA A 398 -12.70 8.99 4.22
CA ALA A 398 -12.53 7.82 5.08
C ALA A 398 -11.30 7.98 6.00
N SER A 399 -10.18 8.50 5.48
CA SER A 399 -8.93 8.59 6.25
C SER A 399 -9.03 9.50 7.49
N VAL A 400 -9.98 10.44 7.51
CA VAL A 400 -10.20 11.38 8.63
C VAL A 400 -11.37 10.99 9.55
N ARG A 401 -11.99 9.82 9.33
CA ARG A 401 -13.05 9.26 10.18
C ARG A 401 -12.55 8.04 10.93
N TYR A 402 -13.14 7.77 12.08
CA TYR A 402 -12.79 6.60 12.86
C TYR A 402 -13.36 5.32 12.24
N SER A 403 -12.58 4.25 12.26
CA SER A 403 -13.02 2.94 11.76
C SER A 403 -14.26 2.40 12.49
N GLN A 404 -14.51 2.81 13.74
CA GLN A 404 -15.74 2.50 14.47
C GLN A 404 -17.02 2.93 13.71
N ASP A 405 -16.97 4.05 12.97
CA ASP A 405 -18.11 4.53 12.19
C ASP A 405 -18.43 3.61 11.00
N LEU A 406 -17.41 2.97 10.42
CA LEU A 406 -17.57 1.97 9.37
C LEU A 406 -18.27 0.73 9.93
N PHE A 407 -17.84 0.27 11.11
CA PHE A 407 -18.44 -0.89 11.75
C PHE A 407 -19.90 -0.65 12.13
N LYS A 408 -20.21 0.51 12.72
CA LYS A 408 -21.59 0.87 13.07
C LYS A 408 -22.54 0.97 11.86
N SER A 409 -22.01 1.27 10.68
CA SER A 409 -22.81 1.51 9.47
C SER A 409 -22.96 0.28 8.58
N LEU A 410 -21.91 -0.54 8.44
CA LEU A 410 -21.90 -1.67 7.51
C LEU A 410 -22.00 -3.04 8.18
N ILE A 411 -21.65 -3.14 9.47
CA ILE A 411 -21.79 -4.40 10.20
C ILE A 411 -23.16 -4.37 10.91
N PRO A 412 -24.09 -5.29 10.58
CA PRO A 412 -25.38 -5.37 11.24
C PRO A 412 -25.22 -5.48 12.75
N LYS A 413 -26.15 -4.90 13.51
CA LYS A 413 -26.18 -5.07 14.97
C LYS A 413 -26.39 -6.53 15.38
N SER A 414 -27.12 -7.28 14.55
CA SER A 414 -27.30 -8.73 14.67
C SER A 414 -26.02 -9.53 14.46
N ALA A 415 -24.93 -8.92 13.95
CA ALA A 415 -23.68 -9.65 13.76
C ALA A 415 -23.16 -10.20 15.10
N SER A 416 -22.42 -11.30 15.09
CA SER A 416 -21.87 -11.88 16.31
C SER A 416 -20.75 -10.98 16.87
N PRO A 417 -20.56 -10.97 18.20
CA PRO A 417 -19.41 -10.35 18.83
C PRO A 417 -18.07 -10.79 18.19
N VAL A 418 -17.90 -12.09 18.00
CA VAL A 418 -16.69 -12.71 17.44
C VAL A 418 -16.37 -12.10 16.09
N VAL A 419 -17.36 -12.02 15.21
CA VAL A 419 -17.24 -11.45 13.86
C VAL A 419 -16.77 -9.99 13.87
N ARG A 420 -17.37 -9.18 14.76
CA ARG A 420 -16.99 -7.78 14.94
C ARG A 420 -15.52 -7.64 15.37
N ALA A 421 -15.07 -8.50 16.29
CA ALA A 421 -13.69 -8.52 16.77
C ALA A 421 -12.72 -8.95 15.65
N HIS A 422 -13.08 -9.96 14.86
CA HIS A 422 -12.26 -10.48 13.77
C HIS A 422 -12.06 -9.45 12.66
N ILE A 423 -13.15 -8.79 12.23
CA ILE A 423 -13.07 -7.69 11.25
C ILE A 423 -12.20 -6.56 11.77
N ALA A 424 -12.36 -6.17 13.04
CA ALA A 424 -11.50 -5.19 13.66
C ALA A 424 -10.03 -5.67 13.63
N GLY A 425 -9.76 -6.92 14.00
CA GLY A 425 -8.43 -7.50 14.01
C GLY A 425 -7.70 -7.42 12.66
N ILE A 426 -8.41 -7.66 11.55
CA ILE A 426 -7.84 -7.53 10.19
C ILE A 426 -7.27 -6.14 9.92
N GLY A 427 -7.99 -5.09 10.36
CA GLY A 427 -7.62 -3.70 10.12
C GLY A 427 -6.55 -3.14 11.06
N PHE A 428 -6.41 -3.73 12.25
CA PHE A 428 -5.54 -3.20 13.32
C PHE A 428 -4.42 -4.15 13.70
N LYS A 429 -4.16 -5.25 12.98
CA LYS A 429 -3.06 -6.15 13.33
C LYS A 429 -1.68 -5.48 13.40
N ALA A 430 -1.47 -4.46 12.57
CA ALA A 430 -0.19 -3.76 12.46
C ALA A 430 0.12 -2.91 13.71
N GLU A 431 -0.88 -2.45 14.46
CA GLU A 431 -0.75 -1.57 15.62
C GLU A 431 -1.83 -1.88 16.65
N ASN A 432 -1.50 -1.95 17.94
CA ASN A 432 -2.46 -2.23 19.02
C ASN A 432 -3.42 -1.04 19.27
N ILE A 433 -4.28 -0.71 18.30
CA ILE A 433 -5.17 0.45 18.31
C ILE A 433 -6.64 0.03 18.23
N THR A 434 -7.49 0.71 19.00
CA THR A 434 -8.94 0.46 19.00
C THR A 434 -9.61 1.07 17.77
N PRO A 435 -10.77 0.54 17.34
CA PRO A 435 -11.54 1.11 16.24
C PRO A 435 -11.93 2.58 16.43
N SER A 436 -12.14 2.98 17.68
CA SER A 436 -12.50 4.33 18.11
C SER A 436 -11.33 5.34 18.01
N SER A 437 -10.11 4.86 17.80
CA SER A 437 -8.91 5.69 17.63
C SER A 437 -8.28 5.55 16.24
N CYS A 438 -8.50 4.43 15.57
CA CYS A 438 -7.91 4.17 14.26
C CYS A 438 -8.66 4.84 13.12
N SER A 439 -7.91 5.31 12.13
CA SER A 439 -8.44 5.81 10.86
C SER A 439 -9.15 4.71 10.08
N MET A 440 -10.36 5.01 9.60
CA MET A 440 -11.13 4.16 8.71
C MET A 440 -10.38 3.90 7.38
N GLY A 441 -9.61 4.86 6.89
CA GLY A 441 -8.80 4.68 5.67
C GLY A 441 -7.75 3.58 5.81
N VAL A 442 -7.10 3.48 6.98
CA VAL A 442 -6.11 2.43 7.27
C VAL A 442 -6.77 1.06 7.30
N HIS A 443 -7.87 0.96 8.06
CA HIS A 443 -8.69 -0.24 8.12
C HIS A 443 -9.14 -0.73 6.73
N ILE A 444 -9.61 0.18 5.88
CA ILE A 444 -10.05 -0.12 4.51
C ILE A 444 -8.90 -0.69 3.66
N VAL A 445 -7.69 -0.12 3.76
CA VAL A 445 -6.54 -0.60 2.99
C VAL A 445 -6.20 -2.03 3.37
N GLU A 446 -6.14 -2.32 4.67
CA GLU A 446 -5.85 -3.65 5.21
C GLU A 446 -6.93 -4.68 4.89
N ALA A 447 -8.21 -4.33 5.12
CA ALA A 447 -9.34 -5.22 4.79
C ALA A 447 -9.43 -5.55 3.30
N SER A 448 -8.92 -4.67 2.43
CA SER A 448 -8.91 -4.89 0.98
C SER A 448 -7.66 -5.63 0.47
N ASN A 449 -6.74 -6.05 1.33
CA ASN A 449 -5.50 -6.74 0.95
C ASN A 449 -5.66 -8.28 1.01
N ARG A 450 -6.52 -8.80 0.13
CA ARG A 450 -6.97 -10.22 0.13
C ARG A 450 -6.26 -11.12 -0.90
N ASP A 451 -5.43 -10.52 -1.76
CA ASP A 451 -4.76 -11.24 -2.84
C ASP A 451 -3.67 -12.21 -2.32
N GLY A 452 -3.29 -12.07 -1.05
CA GLY A 452 -2.27 -12.87 -0.38
C GLY A 452 -1.06 -12.07 0.06
N ALA A 453 -0.07 -12.81 0.56
CA ALA A 453 1.17 -12.29 1.12
C ALA A 453 2.36 -12.83 0.33
N TRP A 454 3.31 -11.94 0.06
CA TRP A 454 4.55 -12.27 -0.63
C TRP A 454 5.73 -11.70 0.12
N LYS A 455 6.77 -12.53 0.31
CA LYS A 455 8.01 -12.15 0.98
C LYS A 455 9.18 -12.35 -0.01
N PRO A 456 10.24 -11.52 0.06
CA PRO A 456 11.42 -11.71 -0.78
C PRO A 456 12.14 -13.01 -0.39
N VAL A 457 12.57 -13.78 -1.40
CA VAL A 457 13.41 -14.97 -1.20
C VAL A 457 14.78 -14.53 -0.69
N GLY A 458 15.23 -15.12 0.41
CA GLY A 458 16.45 -14.69 1.11
C GLY A 458 16.23 -13.51 2.06
N GLY A 459 14.97 -13.20 2.37
CA GLY A 459 14.60 -12.17 3.32
C GLY A 459 14.85 -10.74 2.84
N SER A 460 14.71 -9.80 3.76
CA SER A 460 14.70 -8.37 3.44
C SER A 460 16.02 -7.84 2.91
N ARG A 461 17.13 -8.39 3.42
CA ARG A 461 18.50 -8.01 3.05
C ARG A 461 18.76 -7.99 1.55
N VAL A 462 18.12 -8.90 0.79
CA VAL A 462 18.28 -8.98 -0.67
C VAL A 462 17.80 -7.70 -1.35
N LEU A 463 16.71 -7.08 -0.85
CA LEU A 463 16.25 -5.78 -1.33
C LEU A 463 17.29 -4.68 -1.05
N GLY A 464 17.88 -4.72 0.14
CA GLY A 464 18.86 -3.72 0.58
C GLY A 464 20.11 -3.76 -0.29
N THR A 465 20.65 -4.95 -0.51
CA THR A 465 21.80 -5.16 -1.39
C THR A 465 21.50 -4.73 -2.83
N ALA A 466 20.32 -5.08 -3.37
CA ALA A 466 19.94 -4.69 -4.72
C ALA A 466 19.86 -3.16 -4.89
N MET A 467 19.22 -2.46 -3.95
CA MET A 467 19.12 -0.99 -3.99
C MET A 467 20.45 -0.30 -3.75
N GLU A 468 21.28 -0.83 -2.84
CA GLU A 468 22.63 -0.31 -2.59
C GLU A 468 23.54 -0.41 -3.82
N ASN A 469 23.45 -1.51 -4.57
CA ASN A 469 24.17 -1.67 -5.83
C ASN A 469 23.80 -0.57 -6.83
N VAL A 470 22.49 -0.31 -7.01
CA VAL A 470 22.01 0.77 -7.88
C VAL A 470 22.55 2.14 -7.47
N ILE A 471 22.59 2.42 -6.15
CA ILE A 471 23.12 3.69 -5.64
C ILE A 471 24.61 3.83 -5.96
N LYS A 472 25.40 2.77 -5.72
CA LYS A 472 26.84 2.73 -5.96
C LYS A 472 27.18 2.83 -7.45
N GLU A 473 26.44 2.14 -8.31
CA GLU A 473 26.60 2.17 -9.76
C GLU A 473 26.34 3.58 -10.34
N ALA A 474 25.39 4.33 -9.76
CA ALA A 474 25.13 5.72 -10.12
C ALA A 474 26.16 6.72 -9.53
N GLY A 475 27.20 6.25 -8.85
CA GLY A 475 28.23 7.09 -8.22
C GLY A 475 27.78 7.76 -6.91
N GLY A 476 26.71 7.25 -6.30
CA GLY A 476 26.30 7.55 -4.93
C GLY A 476 27.01 6.68 -3.90
N GLU A 477 26.76 6.97 -2.62
CA GLU A 477 27.38 6.28 -1.49
C GLU A 477 26.36 5.97 -0.41
N VAL A 478 26.53 4.81 0.23
CA VAL A 478 25.74 4.38 1.38
C VAL A 478 26.69 4.24 2.57
N TYR A 479 26.54 5.11 3.56
CA TYR A 479 27.47 5.23 4.67
C TYR A 479 26.79 4.95 6.02
N ASN A 480 27.30 3.94 6.72
CA ASN A 480 26.89 3.60 8.07
C ASN A 480 27.68 4.43 9.08
N LEU A 481 26.98 5.18 9.92
CA LEU A 481 27.54 6.01 10.97
C LEU A 481 28.04 5.20 12.17
N GLY A 482 27.65 3.92 12.29
CA GLY A 482 28.00 3.07 13.43
C GLY A 482 27.44 3.66 14.72
N ASP A 483 28.30 3.88 15.72
CA ASP A 483 27.90 4.46 17.00
C ASP A 483 27.61 5.98 16.93
N LYS A 484 27.85 6.62 15.78
CA LYS A 484 27.64 8.06 15.58
C LYS A 484 26.19 8.33 15.19
N LYS A 485 25.68 9.49 15.62
CA LYS A 485 24.30 9.90 15.35
C LYS A 485 24.25 11.17 14.52
N ILE A 486 23.13 11.38 13.85
CA ILE A 486 22.78 12.67 13.25
C ILE A 486 22.50 13.64 14.41
N GLU A 487 23.30 14.70 14.50
CA GLU A 487 23.17 15.71 15.56
C GLU A 487 22.09 16.73 15.20
N ARG A 488 22.16 17.29 13.98
CA ARG A 488 21.26 18.34 13.49
C ARG A 488 21.38 18.56 11.99
N LEU A 489 20.34 19.17 11.42
CA LEU A 489 20.34 19.68 10.06
C LEU A 489 21.10 21.02 10.00
N THR A 490 21.76 21.30 8.87
CA THR A 490 22.44 22.58 8.63
C THR A 490 21.61 23.46 7.71
N PHE A 491 21.58 24.75 8.02
CA PHE A 491 20.82 25.74 7.27
C PHE A 491 21.69 26.96 6.95
N GLU A 492 21.49 27.53 5.77
CA GLU A 492 22.09 28.80 5.37
C GLU A 492 21.00 29.87 5.18
N THR A 493 21.26 31.05 5.73
CA THR A 493 20.40 32.22 5.53
C THR A 493 20.87 32.94 4.28
N THR A 494 19.99 33.11 3.30
CA THR A 494 20.30 33.93 2.12
C THR A 494 20.56 35.38 2.54
N SER A 495 21.58 36.02 1.97
CA SER A 495 22.00 37.39 2.31
C SER A 495 21.00 38.49 1.90
N SER A 496 19.78 38.13 1.50
CA SER A 496 18.70 39.07 1.20
C SER A 496 18.19 39.70 2.49
N SER A 497 18.12 41.02 2.51
CA SER A 497 17.61 41.84 3.63
C SER A 497 16.10 41.66 3.91
N ASP A 498 15.45 40.70 3.26
CA ASP A 498 14.04 40.38 3.45
C ASP A 498 13.87 39.41 4.62
N ALA A 499 13.22 39.89 5.69
CA ALA A 499 12.86 39.11 6.87
C ALA A 499 11.91 37.92 6.57
N SER A 500 11.39 37.83 5.33
CA SER A 500 10.50 36.77 4.83
C SER A 500 11.25 35.59 4.18
N THR A 501 12.57 35.68 3.99
CA THR A 501 13.31 34.60 3.30
C THR A 501 13.57 33.43 4.25
N HIS A 502 12.94 32.28 3.98
CA HIS A 502 13.14 31.07 4.77
C HIS A 502 14.58 30.54 4.63
N PRO A 503 15.22 30.07 5.74
CA PRO A 503 16.56 29.51 5.70
C PRO A 503 16.56 28.21 4.90
N ILE A 504 17.55 28.04 4.03
CA ILE A 504 17.65 26.91 3.11
C ILE A 504 18.42 25.77 3.79
N CYS A 505 17.89 24.55 3.75
CA CYS A 505 18.61 23.38 4.26
C CYS A 505 19.75 23.01 3.31
N THR A 506 20.96 22.89 3.84
CA THR A 506 22.17 22.67 3.04
C THR A 506 22.85 21.34 3.33
N GLY A 507 22.43 20.63 4.37
CA GLY A 507 23.13 19.42 4.78
C GLY A 507 22.82 18.96 6.20
N VAL A 508 23.73 18.15 6.72
CA VAL A 508 23.59 17.44 7.98
C VAL A 508 24.91 17.42 8.74
N LYS A 509 24.85 17.58 10.05
CA LYS A 509 26.00 17.44 10.95
C LYS A 509 25.84 16.21 11.83
N THR A 510 26.90 15.42 11.93
CA THR A 510 26.97 14.23 12.78
C THR A 510 27.63 14.51 14.11
N SER A 511 27.38 13.65 15.10
CA SER A 511 27.86 13.78 16.48
C SER A 511 29.39 13.78 16.62
N ASP A 512 30.12 13.31 15.61
CA ASP A 512 31.59 13.38 15.53
C ASP A 512 32.10 14.72 14.99
N GLY A 513 31.21 15.69 14.78
CA GLY A 513 31.55 17.03 14.30
C GLY A 513 31.65 17.15 12.79
N LYS A 514 31.48 16.06 12.03
CA LYS A 514 31.56 16.09 10.56
C LYS A 514 30.28 16.67 9.95
N THR A 515 30.43 17.44 8.88
CA THR A 515 29.31 18.02 8.13
C THR A 515 29.30 17.47 6.71
N TYR A 516 28.11 17.10 6.25
CA TYR A 516 27.84 16.63 4.90
C TYR A 516 26.91 17.63 4.23
N THR A 517 27.25 18.09 3.02
CA THR A 517 26.47 19.10 2.30
C THR A 517 25.84 18.52 1.02
N ALA A 518 24.61 18.94 0.74
CA ALA A 518 23.86 18.59 -0.46
C ALA A 518 23.68 19.81 -1.36
N LYS A 519 23.79 19.65 -2.68
CA LYS A 519 23.57 20.76 -3.62
C LYS A 519 22.09 21.07 -3.81
N THR A 520 21.24 20.04 -3.81
CA THR A 520 19.84 20.15 -4.25
C THR A 520 18.87 19.89 -3.10
N ALA A 521 19.03 18.79 -2.36
CA ALA A 521 18.05 18.41 -1.35
C ALA A 521 18.64 17.58 -0.20
N VAL A 522 18.04 17.72 0.98
CA VAL A 522 18.21 16.82 2.12
C VAL A 522 16.87 16.14 2.37
N ILE A 523 16.84 14.81 2.37
CA ILE A 523 15.64 14.01 2.60
C ILE A 523 15.79 13.31 3.95
N SER A 524 14.86 13.55 4.86
CA SER A 524 14.75 12.80 6.11
C SER A 524 13.73 11.69 6.00
N ALA A 525 14.21 10.45 5.95
CA ALA A 525 13.41 9.24 6.10
C ALA A 525 13.27 8.79 7.57
N LEU A 526 13.70 9.63 8.52
CA LEU A 526 13.48 9.43 9.95
C LEU A 526 12.05 9.83 10.34
N PRO A 527 11.52 9.38 11.49
CA PRO A 527 10.22 9.81 11.99
C PRO A 527 10.03 11.33 11.92
N LEU A 528 8.86 11.77 11.45
CA LEU A 528 8.55 13.16 11.13
C LEU A 528 8.76 14.08 12.32
N GLN A 529 8.26 13.68 13.48
CA GLN A 529 8.44 14.44 14.72
C GLN A 529 9.91 14.52 15.12
N HIS A 530 10.67 13.42 14.99
CA HIS A 530 12.10 13.45 15.29
C HIS A 530 12.84 14.45 14.39
N THR A 531 12.53 14.46 13.10
CA THR A 531 13.13 15.40 12.14
C THR A 531 12.79 16.85 12.51
N LEU A 532 11.52 17.19 12.65
CA LEU A 532 11.07 18.58 12.82
C LEU A 532 11.30 19.14 14.22
N VAL A 533 11.32 18.28 15.25
CA VAL A 533 11.46 18.70 16.65
C VAL A 533 12.90 18.59 17.15
N ASN A 534 13.64 17.54 16.76
CA ASN A 534 14.94 17.25 17.37
C ASN A 534 16.12 17.65 16.48
N LEU A 535 15.99 17.53 15.15
CA LEU A 535 17.09 17.83 14.23
C LEU A 535 17.11 19.30 13.76
N ILE A 536 16.06 20.07 14.04
CA ILE A 536 15.97 21.50 13.71
C ILE A 536 16.11 22.35 14.98
N ASP A 537 17.01 23.32 14.92
CA ASP A 537 17.27 24.27 16.00
C ASP A 537 15.97 24.97 16.45
N SER A 538 15.80 25.08 17.77
CA SER A 538 14.60 25.68 18.39
C SER A 538 14.36 27.12 17.95
N SER A 539 15.43 27.88 17.68
CA SER A 539 15.37 29.26 17.19
C SER A 539 14.85 29.38 15.74
N LEU A 540 15.11 28.38 14.89
CA LEU A 540 14.61 28.34 13.51
C LEU A 540 13.15 27.87 13.47
N ARG A 541 12.81 26.91 14.32
CA ARG A 541 11.45 26.38 14.47
C ARG A 541 10.47 27.40 15.04
N SER A 542 10.88 28.22 16.00
CA SER A 542 10.02 29.28 16.53
C SER A 542 9.70 30.36 15.50
N LYS A 543 10.64 30.64 14.58
CA LYS A 543 10.44 31.58 13.46
C LYS A 543 9.63 30.99 12.30
N ASN A 544 9.70 29.67 12.12
CA ASN A 544 9.04 28.94 11.03
C ASN A 544 8.27 27.74 11.58
N PRO A 545 7.18 27.97 12.34
CA PRO A 545 6.45 26.88 12.97
C PRO A 545 5.78 25.99 11.92
N VAL A 546 5.77 24.68 12.18
CA VAL A 546 5.01 23.71 11.39
C VAL A 546 3.65 23.54 12.05
N GLU A 547 2.58 23.91 11.36
CA GLU A 547 1.22 23.82 11.88
C GLU A 547 0.80 22.39 12.22
N ASN A 548 0.00 22.23 13.28
CA ASN A 548 -0.64 20.98 13.71
C ASN A 548 0.34 19.86 14.09
N LEU A 549 1.63 20.17 14.27
CA LEU A 549 2.60 19.20 14.75
C LEU A 549 2.23 18.69 16.14
N GLU A 550 1.56 19.52 16.97
CA GLU A 550 1.15 19.12 18.30
C GLU A 550 0.02 18.07 18.36
N LEU A 551 -0.72 17.91 17.25
CA LEU A 551 -1.85 16.98 17.15
C LEU A 551 -1.41 15.56 16.79
N LEU A 552 -0.16 15.41 16.35
CA LEU A 552 0.41 14.13 15.95
C LEU A 552 0.89 13.37 17.18
N LYS A 553 0.61 12.06 17.20
CA LYS A 553 1.03 11.16 18.28
C LYS A 553 2.00 10.13 17.73
N GLU A 554 3.12 9.93 18.40
CA GLU A 554 4.02 8.82 18.08
C GLU A 554 3.34 7.49 18.47
N ARG A 555 3.54 6.47 17.64
CA ARG A 555 3.21 5.09 17.96
C ARG A 555 4.15 4.61 19.07
N ARG A 556 3.62 3.80 19.98
CA ARG A 556 4.44 3.16 21.01
C ARG A 556 5.58 2.34 20.37
N PRO A 557 6.85 2.53 20.79
CA PRO A 557 7.96 1.75 20.27
C PRO A 557 7.76 0.25 20.48
N LEU A 558 8.43 -0.57 19.67
CA LEU A 558 8.33 -2.03 19.73
C LEU A 558 9.62 -2.65 20.26
N LEU A 559 9.49 -3.81 20.91
CA LEU A 559 10.61 -4.69 21.26
C LEU A 559 10.53 -5.96 20.42
N LYS A 560 11.68 -6.48 20.02
CA LYS A 560 11.78 -7.76 19.29
C LYS A 560 12.65 -8.75 20.03
N LEU A 561 12.13 -9.94 20.24
CA LEU A 561 12.88 -11.09 20.74
C LEU A 561 13.21 -12.02 19.57
N TYR A 562 14.49 -12.13 19.25
CA TYR A 562 15.04 -13.04 18.25
C TYR A 562 15.41 -14.35 18.90
N LEU A 563 14.91 -15.47 18.37
CA LEU A 563 15.17 -16.81 18.86
C LEU A 563 15.80 -17.67 17.77
N THR A 564 16.92 -18.31 18.09
CA THR A 564 17.47 -19.41 17.30
C THR A 564 17.09 -20.72 17.96
N LEU A 565 16.50 -21.62 17.20
CA LEU A 565 16.00 -22.91 17.66
C LEU A 565 16.93 -24.04 17.18
N SER A 566 17.11 -25.06 18.00
CA SER A 566 18.07 -26.16 17.79
C SER A 566 17.57 -27.28 16.86
N LYS A 567 16.36 -27.13 16.30
CA LYS A 567 15.71 -28.07 15.38
C LYS A 567 15.19 -27.36 14.15
N SER A 568 14.99 -28.08 13.05
CA SER A 568 14.46 -27.52 11.81
C SER A 568 12.99 -27.10 11.93
N SER A 569 12.52 -26.28 10.98
CA SER A 569 11.13 -25.83 10.94
C SER A 569 10.16 -27.00 10.75
N GLU A 570 10.55 -27.99 9.96
CA GLU A 570 9.79 -29.21 9.69
C GLU A 570 9.70 -30.10 10.93
N GLU A 571 10.81 -30.29 11.65
CA GLU A 571 10.84 -31.08 12.89
C GLU A 571 9.96 -30.48 13.99
N LEU A 572 9.89 -29.15 14.04
CA LEU A 572 9.07 -28.40 14.98
C LEU A 572 7.65 -28.12 14.46
N ASN A 573 7.33 -28.54 13.23
CA ASN A 573 6.06 -28.25 12.55
C ASN A 573 5.66 -26.76 12.66
N LEU A 574 6.63 -25.85 12.44
CA LEU A 574 6.40 -24.41 12.57
C LEU A 574 5.52 -23.89 11.42
N PRO A 575 4.55 -23.01 11.69
CA PRO A 575 3.71 -22.47 10.64
C PRO A 575 4.47 -21.45 9.79
N SER A 576 4.18 -21.42 8.48
CA SER A 576 4.66 -20.38 7.59
C SER A 576 3.94 -19.03 7.76
N ALA A 577 2.77 -19.06 8.40
CA ALA A 577 1.91 -17.91 8.63
C ALA A 577 2.35 -17.13 9.88
N ASP A 578 2.20 -15.81 9.82
CA ASP A 578 2.48 -14.95 10.97
C ASP A 578 1.28 -14.95 11.94
N PHE A 579 1.55 -15.00 13.24
CA PHE A 579 0.53 -15.03 14.29
C PHE A 579 0.43 -13.68 14.99
N TYR A 580 -0.79 -13.17 15.18
CA TYR A 580 -1.08 -11.91 15.86
C TYR A 580 -2.06 -12.13 16.99
N ARG A 581 -1.73 -11.65 18.19
CA ARG A 581 -2.68 -11.48 19.29
C ARG A 581 -3.00 -10.00 19.46
N LEU A 582 -4.28 -9.65 19.42
CA LEU A 582 -4.76 -8.28 19.34
C LEU A 582 -5.73 -7.95 20.48
N PRO A 583 -5.23 -7.49 21.64
CA PRO A 583 -6.09 -7.09 22.74
C PRO A 583 -6.86 -5.80 22.44
N GLY A 584 -6.24 -4.84 21.73
CA GLY A 584 -6.90 -3.59 21.33
C GLY A 584 -8.05 -3.79 20.33
N ALA A 585 -8.07 -4.93 19.64
CA ALA A 585 -9.16 -5.33 18.76
C ALA A 585 -10.33 -6.02 19.52
N SER A 586 -10.25 -6.17 20.85
CA SER A 586 -11.22 -6.90 21.70
C SER A 586 -11.80 -5.99 22.80
N LEU A 587 -13.02 -6.11 23.33
CA LEU A 587 -14.13 -7.05 23.17
C LEU A 587 -15.38 -6.27 22.69
N PRO A 588 -16.28 -6.84 21.91
CA PRO A 588 -17.66 -6.37 21.82
C PRO A 588 -18.34 -6.68 23.16
N VAL A 589 -18.49 -5.69 24.03
CA VAL A 589 -19.25 -5.82 25.28
C VAL A 589 -20.76 -5.86 25.00
N ASP A 590 -21.26 -6.95 24.43
CA ASP A 590 -22.70 -7.16 24.29
C ASP A 590 -23.29 -7.48 25.68
N GLU A 591 -23.65 -6.45 26.44
CA GLU A 591 -24.22 -6.54 27.78
C GLU A 591 -25.68 -7.02 27.71
N VAL A 592 -25.99 -8.22 28.21
CA VAL A 592 -27.40 -8.63 28.34
C VAL A 592 -28.06 -7.75 29.40
N LYS A 593 -29.02 -6.91 28.98
CA LYS A 593 -29.88 -6.21 29.94
C LYS A 593 -30.76 -7.24 30.61
N VAL A 594 -30.62 -7.35 31.93
CA VAL A 594 -31.55 -8.10 32.78
C VAL A 594 -32.38 -7.12 33.59
N ASP A 595 -33.68 -7.41 33.75
CA ASP A 595 -34.50 -6.67 34.71
C ASP A 595 -34.12 -7.03 36.16
N GLU A 596 -34.71 -6.33 37.12
CA GLU A 596 -34.58 -6.59 38.56
C GLU A 596 -35.05 -7.99 39.00
N HIS A 597 -35.71 -8.75 38.10
CA HIS A 597 -36.17 -10.12 38.30
C HIS A 597 -35.29 -11.16 37.55
N GLY A 598 -34.21 -10.73 36.89
CA GLY A 598 -33.30 -11.61 36.15
C GLY A 598 -33.79 -12.05 34.76
N ASN A 599 -34.89 -11.47 34.25
CA ASN A 599 -35.38 -11.76 32.90
C ASN A 599 -34.55 -11.01 31.86
N ARG A 600 -34.24 -11.68 30.74
CA ARG A 600 -33.50 -11.06 29.63
C ARG A 600 -34.40 -10.02 28.94
N MET A 601 -34.01 -8.75 29.04
CA MET A 601 -34.70 -7.58 28.49
C MET A 601 -34.13 -7.13 27.13
N GLY A 602 -33.03 -7.74 26.68
CA GLY A 602 -32.37 -7.46 25.40
C GLY A 602 -30.84 -7.51 25.51
N VAL A 603 -30.15 -7.26 24.39
CA VAL A 603 -28.68 -7.17 24.33
C VAL A 603 -28.30 -5.71 24.08
N ASN A 604 -27.49 -5.15 24.97
CA ASN A 604 -26.87 -3.85 24.84
C ASN A 604 -25.58 -4.03 24.05
N HIS A 605 -25.58 -3.70 22.76
CA HIS A 605 -24.42 -3.97 21.91
C HIS A 605 -23.18 -3.19 22.37
N GLY A 606 -22.07 -3.90 22.48
CA GLY A 606 -20.83 -3.38 23.02
C GLY A 606 -20.07 -2.48 22.08
N ASN A 607 -19.35 -1.54 22.67
CA ASN A 607 -18.30 -0.83 21.96
C ASN A 607 -17.14 -1.79 21.68
N ILE A 608 -16.74 -1.92 20.42
CA ILE A 608 -15.51 -2.62 20.05
C ILE A 608 -14.31 -1.75 20.47
N GLY A 609 -13.47 -2.29 21.36
CA GLY A 609 -12.25 -1.66 21.86
C GLY A 609 -12.48 -0.76 23.07
N ALA A 610 -11.95 -1.16 24.22
CA ALA A 610 -11.78 -0.29 25.38
C ALA A 610 -10.44 0.45 25.28
N HIS A 611 -10.40 1.76 25.56
CA HIS A 611 -9.13 2.49 25.67
C HIS A 611 -8.34 1.97 26.87
N ALA A 612 -7.42 1.03 26.64
CA ALA A 612 -6.48 0.57 27.65
C ALA A 612 -5.21 1.44 27.61
N HIS A 613 -5.27 2.48 28.44
CA HIS A 613 -4.18 3.11 29.21
C HIS A 613 -2.89 3.58 28.52
N THR A 614 -2.54 4.84 28.83
CA THR A 614 -1.25 5.50 28.59
C THR A 614 -0.05 4.75 29.18
N PHE A 615 -0.29 3.86 30.14
CA PHE A 615 0.68 2.98 30.79
C PHE A 615 0.33 1.54 30.45
N SER A 616 1.29 0.81 29.87
CA SER A 616 1.10 -0.56 29.43
C SER A 616 2.33 -1.37 29.81
N LYS A 617 2.09 -2.40 30.63
CA LYS A 617 3.06 -3.43 30.97
C LYS A 617 2.69 -4.71 30.24
N PHE A 618 3.68 -5.38 29.68
CA PHE A 618 3.53 -6.66 29.04
C PHE A 618 3.08 -7.69 30.07
N THR A 619 1.96 -8.29 29.72
CA THR A 619 1.24 -9.32 30.44
C THR A 619 1.05 -10.50 29.48
N PRO A 620 1.66 -11.67 29.77
CA PRO A 620 1.44 -12.88 28.99
C PRO A 620 -0.06 -13.20 28.85
N GLY A 621 -0.46 -13.72 27.70
CA GLY A 621 -1.85 -14.08 27.38
C GLY A 621 -2.71 -12.92 26.88
N SER A 622 -2.39 -11.67 27.24
CA SER A 622 -3.30 -10.52 26.99
C SER A 622 -2.65 -9.32 26.31
N SER A 623 -1.33 -9.31 26.13
CA SER A 623 -0.64 -8.20 25.45
C SER A 623 -0.57 -8.40 23.94
N TRP A 624 -0.49 -7.28 23.21
CA TRP A 624 -0.31 -7.33 21.77
C TRP A 624 1.02 -8.02 21.45
N THR A 625 0.94 -9.05 20.61
CA THR A 625 2.07 -9.91 20.28
C THR A 625 1.97 -10.33 18.82
N HIS A 626 3.08 -10.18 18.09
CA HIS A 626 3.24 -10.70 16.73
C HIS A 626 4.37 -11.72 16.73
N VAL A 627 4.10 -12.93 16.26
CA VAL A 627 5.07 -14.02 16.13
C VAL A 627 5.24 -14.36 14.66
N SER A 628 6.47 -14.47 14.21
CA SER A 628 6.80 -14.86 12.84
C SER A 628 7.89 -15.93 12.82
N PHE A 629 7.84 -16.79 11.80
CA PHE A 629 8.78 -17.89 11.62
C PHE A 629 9.47 -17.78 10.25
N PRO A 630 10.47 -16.88 10.10
CA PRO A 630 11.13 -16.67 8.80
C PRO A 630 11.67 -17.96 8.19
N SER A 631 12.25 -18.83 9.01
CA SER A 631 12.77 -20.15 8.62
C SER A 631 11.72 -21.13 8.06
N ALA A 632 10.45 -21.03 8.47
CA ALA A 632 9.38 -21.86 7.92
C ALA A 632 8.77 -21.25 6.66
N SER A 633 8.96 -19.94 6.46
CA SER A 633 8.40 -19.20 5.33
C SER A 633 9.37 -19.11 4.14
N ASP A 634 10.67 -18.88 4.36
CA ASP A 634 11.64 -18.61 3.30
C ASP A 634 12.18 -19.90 2.66
N PRO A 635 11.89 -20.17 1.36
CA PRO A 635 12.34 -21.39 0.70
C PRO A 635 13.86 -21.47 0.51
N SER A 636 14.60 -20.39 0.72
CA SER A 636 16.07 -20.37 0.64
C SER A 636 16.77 -20.59 1.97
N TRP A 637 16.01 -20.81 3.06
CA TRP A 637 16.54 -20.92 4.42
C TRP A 637 17.67 -21.94 4.55
N ASP A 638 17.45 -23.17 4.11
CA ASP A 638 18.41 -24.29 4.20
C ASP A 638 19.69 -24.07 3.38
N THR A 639 19.65 -23.18 2.40
CA THR A 639 20.83 -22.82 1.59
C THR A 639 21.64 -21.72 2.27
N LEU A 640 20.97 -20.85 3.02
CA LEU A 640 21.53 -19.66 3.64
C LEU A 640 22.00 -19.86 5.08
N ASN A 641 21.39 -20.82 5.79
CA ASN A 641 21.62 -21.11 7.20
C ASN A 641 21.80 -22.62 7.40
N ASP A 642 22.10 -23.04 8.63
CA ASP A 642 22.16 -24.46 8.99
C ASP A 642 20.75 -25.09 8.88
N PRO A 643 20.54 -26.11 8.01
CA PRO A 643 19.24 -26.77 7.83
C PRO A 643 18.69 -27.43 9.09
N SER A 644 19.55 -27.74 10.07
CA SER A 644 19.12 -28.31 11.35
C SER A 644 18.58 -27.26 12.33
N THR A 645 18.60 -25.97 11.96
CA THR A 645 18.18 -24.86 12.81
C THR A 645 17.01 -24.10 12.21
N SER A 646 16.18 -23.53 13.08
CA SER A 646 15.07 -22.66 12.71
C SER A 646 15.11 -21.38 13.54
N CYS A 647 14.26 -20.42 13.17
CA CYS A 647 14.21 -19.11 13.80
C CYS A 647 12.77 -18.65 14.05
N CYS A 648 12.62 -17.92 15.15
CA CYS A 648 11.36 -17.31 15.56
C CYS A 648 11.63 -15.86 15.99
N VAL A 649 10.77 -14.95 15.57
CA VAL A 649 10.83 -13.53 15.96
C VAL A 649 9.51 -13.15 16.61
N VAL A 650 9.58 -12.72 17.87
CA VAL A 650 8.43 -12.24 18.63
C VAL A 650 8.54 -10.72 18.77
N THR A 651 7.52 -10.00 18.31
CA THR A 651 7.42 -8.55 18.41
C THR A 651 6.31 -8.16 19.38
N VAL A 652 6.61 -7.26 20.31
CA VAL A 652 5.68 -6.76 21.33
C VAL A 652 5.81 -5.25 21.47
N GLU A 653 4.83 -4.59 22.07
CA GLU A 653 4.96 -3.18 22.44
C GLU A 653 5.96 -3.00 23.58
N ALA A 654 6.73 -1.91 23.56
CA ALA A 654 7.71 -1.61 24.59
C ALA A 654 7.01 -1.19 25.90
N ASP A 655 7.31 -1.88 26.99
CA ASP A 655 6.79 -1.56 28.31
C ASP A 655 7.26 -0.20 28.83
N ASP A 656 6.53 0.34 29.81
CA ASP A 656 6.92 1.59 30.49
C ASP A 656 8.30 1.53 31.17
N ASP A 657 8.87 0.33 31.37
CA ASP A 657 10.25 0.19 31.86
C ASP A 657 11.30 0.53 30.79
N PHE A 658 10.92 0.51 29.51
CA PHE A 658 11.81 0.77 28.38
C PHE A 658 11.55 2.12 27.72
N VAL A 659 10.32 2.64 27.84
CA VAL A 659 9.91 3.89 27.20
C VAL A 659 9.13 4.78 28.17
N ILE A 660 9.40 6.08 28.10
CA ILE A 660 8.69 7.11 28.84
C ILE A 660 7.77 7.82 27.85
N PRO A 661 6.45 7.88 28.12
CA PRO A 661 5.51 8.60 27.26
C PRO A 661 5.83 10.11 27.28
N PRO A 662 5.49 10.84 26.19
CA PRO A 662 5.66 12.28 26.15
C PRO A 662 4.78 12.96 27.22
N GLU A 663 5.33 13.97 27.92
CA GLU A 663 4.58 14.74 28.91
C GLU A 663 3.62 15.73 28.24
N ALA A 664 2.45 15.93 28.85
CA ALA A 664 1.46 16.89 28.34
C ALA A 664 2.03 18.32 28.40
N GLY A 665 2.25 18.93 27.24
CA GLY A 665 2.79 20.30 27.12
C GLY A 665 4.28 20.40 26.76
N GLU A 666 5.01 19.27 26.65
CA GLU A 666 6.36 19.27 26.10
C GLU A 666 6.35 19.45 24.57
N ALA A 667 7.36 20.14 24.03
CA ALA A 667 7.58 20.24 22.58
C ALA A 667 7.91 18.89 21.92
N THR A 668 8.35 17.91 22.71
CA THR A 668 8.65 16.54 22.30
C THR A 668 7.45 15.65 22.53
N LEU A 669 6.60 15.50 21.51
CA LEU A 669 5.49 14.53 21.45
C LEU A 669 5.94 13.10 21.16
N SER A 670 7.21 12.81 21.47
CA SER A 670 7.88 11.55 21.17
C SER A 670 8.21 10.78 22.43
N TYR A 671 8.15 9.45 22.36
CA TYR A 671 8.63 8.56 23.40
C TYR A 671 10.15 8.73 23.62
N LYS A 672 10.52 8.87 24.88
CA LYS A 672 11.92 8.87 25.34
C LYS A 672 12.30 7.43 25.72
N ILE A 673 13.47 6.95 25.29
CA ILE A 673 13.98 5.64 25.72
C ILE A 673 14.44 5.76 27.17
N ASN A 674 13.98 4.87 28.04
CA ASN A 674 14.28 4.89 29.47
C ASN A 674 15.61 4.19 29.77
N SER A 675 16.72 4.89 29.57
CA SER A 675 18.07 4.31 29.74
C SER A 675 18.44 4.00 31.18
N THR A 676 17.78 4.62 32.17
CA THR A 676 18.11 4.42 33.60
C THR A 676 17.44 3.18 34.20
N SER A 677 16.29 2.75 33.69
CA SER A 677 15.57 1.54 34.12
C SER A 677 15.83 0.31 33.24
N THR A 678 16.44 0.49 32.06
CA THR A 678 16.83 -0.61 31.18
C THR A 678 18.10 -1.29 31.73
N THR A 679 17.95 -2.05 32.82
CA THR A 679 19.00 -2.89 33.38
C THR A 679 18.97 -4.28 32.73
N ALA A 680 20.08 -5.04 32.86
CA ALA A 680 20.11 -6.43 32.43
C ALA A 680 19.01 -7.29 33.09
N GLU A 681 18.61 -6.94 34.31
CA GLU A 681 17.51 -7.59 35.03
C GLU A 681 16.15 -7.26 34.39
N THR A 682 15.88 -6.01 34.06
CA THR A 682 14.65 -5.60 33.34
C THR A 682 14.54 -6.32 31.99
N GLN A 683 15.65 -6.38 31.23
CA GLN A 683 15.69 -7.12 29.96
C GLN A 683 15.43 -8.63 30.17
N ALA A 684 16.05 -9.24 31.18
CA ALA A 684 15.85 -10.65 31.49
C ALA A 684 14.40 -10.95 31.91
N ASN A 685 13.80 -10.07 32.72
CA ASN A 685 12.41 -10.18 33.15
C ASN A 685 11.43 -10.04 31.99
N MET A 686 11.65 -9.07 31.10
CA MET A 686 10.84 -8.91 29.89
C MET A 686 10.95 -10.14 28.99
N LYS A 687 12.17 -10.60 28.72
CA LYS A 687 12.43 -11.81 27.93
C LYS A 687 11.74 -13.04 28.54
N ARG A 688 11.79 -13.23 29.85
CA ARG A 688 11.12 -14.34 30.53
C ARG A 688 9.60 -14.29 30.31
N LYS A 689 8.97 -13.13 30.44
CA LYS A 689 7.52 -12.97 30.20
C LYS A 689 7.15 -13.27 28.74
N ILE A 690 7.92 -12.76 27.78
CA ILE A 690 7.68 -13.03 26.35
C ILE A 690 7.81 -14.52 26.05
N LEU A 691 8.79 -15.20 26.65
CA LEU A 691 8.99 -16.64 26.48
C LEU A 691 7.87 -17.48 27.14
N GLU A 692 7.37 -17.06 28.30
CA GLU A 692 6.20 -17.67 28.96
C GLU A 692 4.96 -17.57 28.07
N ASP A 693 4.76 -16.40 27.45
CA ASP A 693 3.66 -16.19 26.51
C ASP A 693 3.83 -17.01 25.23
N LEU A 694 5.05 -17.04 24.67
CA LEU A 694 5.36 -17.83 23.49
C LEU A 694 5.15 -19.33 23.71
N ASN A 695 5.53 -19.85 24.88
CA ASN A 695 5.31 -21.27 25.24
C ASN A 695 3.80 -21.58 25.35
N THR A 696 3.00 -20.62 25.80
CA THR A 696 1.53 -20.76 25.83
C THR A 696 0.95 -20.84 24.42
N LEU A 697 1.45 -20.02 23.49
CA LEU A 697 1.02 -20.00 22.09
C LEU A 697 1.55 -21.20 21.28
N PHE A 698 2.81 -21.56 21.48
CA PHE A 698 3.55 -22.59 20.77
C PHE A 698 4.27 -23.51 21.77
N PRO A 699 3.55 -24.48 22.38
CA PRO A 699 4.11 -25.37 23.40
C PRO A 699 5.29 -26.24 22.93
N ILE A 700 5.47 -26.36 21.61
CA ILE A 700 6.59 -27.06 21.00
C ILE A 700 7.93 -26.30 21.14
N ILE A 701 7.88 -24.98 21.38
CA ILE A 701 9.05 -24.13 21.59
C ILE A 701 9.37 -24.12 23.09
N THR A 702 9.95 -25.20 23.55
CA THR A 702 10.40 -25.37 24.93
C THR A 702 11.80 -24.80 25.16
N SER A 703 12.19 -24.62 26.42
CA SER A 703 13.49 -24.02 26.78
C SER A 703 14.70 -24.82 26.30
N ASP A 704 14.58 -26.14 26.11
CA ASP A 704 15.62 -27.02 25.56
C ASP A 704 15.79 -26.88 24.03
N VAL A 705 14.74 -26.42 23.33
CA VAL A 705 14.78 -26.14 21.88
C VAL A 705 15.42 -24.77 21.61
N ILE A 706 15.32 -23.83 22.54
CA ILE A 706 15.88 -22.48 22.39
C ILE A 706 17.41 -22.53 22.58
N LYS A 707 18.15 -22.47 21.47
CA LYS A 707 19.62 -22.43 21.49
C LYS A 707 20.14 -21.08 21.95
N SER A 708 19.54 -20.00 21.45
CA SER A 708 20.00 -18.65 21.74
C SER A 708 18.85 -17.65 21.61
N SER A 709 18.94 -16.53 22.32
CA SER A 709 17.87 -15.53 22.34
C SER A 709 18.34 -14.12 22.68
N ASN A 710 17.95 -13.15 21.85
CA ASN A 710 18.37 -11.75 21.95
C ASN A 710 17.16 -10.80 21.92
N LEU A 711 17.07 -9.89 22.91
CA LEU A 711 16.06 -8.86 22.95
C LEU A 711 16.64 -7.56 22.36
N SER A 712 15.91 -6.95 21.43
CA SER A 712 16.30 -5.68 20.81
C SER A 712 16.17 -4.51 21.79
N GLU A 713 16.83 -3.40 21.46
CA GLU A 713 16.45 -2.10 22.01
C GLU A 713 15.07 -1.66 21.50
N PRO A 714 14.41 -0.68 22.15
CA PRO A 714 13.14 -0.13 21.68
C PRO A 714 13.24 0.47 20.27
N LEU A 715 12.48 -0.09 19.34
CA LEU A 715 12.43 0.31 17.94
C LEU A 715 11.29 1.31 17.72
N ARG A 716 11.62 2.52 17.26
CA ARG A 716 10.62 3.53 16.89
C ARG A 716 9.87 3.13 15.61
N LYS A 717 8.57 3.44 15.57
CA LYS A 717 7.66 3.12 14.46
C LYS A 717 6.92 4.33 13.87
N GLY A 718 7.40 5.53 14.17
CA GLY A 718 6.80 6.76 13.65
C GLY A 718 5.44 7.05 14.27
N LEU A 719 4.51 7.60 13.50
CA LEU A 719 3.20 8.08 13.94
C LEU A 719 2.15 6.95 14.04
N THR A 720 1.28 7.03 15.04
CA THR A 720 0.12 6.13 15.17
C THR A 720 -0.87 6.29 14.00
N HIS A 721 -1.59 5.22 13.65
CA HIS A 721 -2.61 5.17 12.59
C HIS A 721 -3.94 5.86 12.94
N ASN A 722 -3.90 7.01 13.61
CA ASN A 722 -5.08 7.79 13.99
C ASN A 722 -5.57 8.73 12.87
N CYS A 723 -6.80 9.23 13.00
CA CYS A 723 -7.38 10.17 12.04
C CYS A 723 -6.57 11.47 11.92
N MET A 724 -5.96 11.94 13.01
CA MET A 724 -5.19 13.19 13.05
C MET A 724 -3.97 13.13 12.13
N ARG A 725 -3.27 11.98 12.05
CA ARG A 725 -2.15 11.75 11.12
C ARG A 725 -2.54 11.99 9.67
N TYR A 726 -3.74 11.56 9.27
CA TYR A 726 -4.21 11.67 7.89
C TYR A 726 -4.87 13.02 7.59
N ALA A 727 -5.39 13.70 8.61
CA ALA A 727 -5.93 15.05 8.50
C ALA A 727 -4.84 16.15 8.50
N ALA A 728 -3.70 15.88 9.14
CA ALA A 728 -2.64 16.87 9.34
C ALA A 728 -1.94 17.25 8.03
N LYS A 729 -1.93 18.56 7.74
CA LYS A 729 -1.30 19.14 6.53
C LYS A 729 0.22 19.01 6.51
N CYS A 730 0.85 18.91 7.68
CA CYS A 730 2.29 18.77 7.81
C CYS A 730 2.81 17.37 7.50
N VAL A 731 1.92 16.36 7.39
CA VAL A 731 2.29 14.97 7.05
C VAL A 731 2.37 14.81 5.53
N LYS A 732 3.38 15.47 4.94
CA LYS A 732 3.68 15.48 3.50
C LYS A 732 5.19 15.57 3.23
N PRO A 733 5.66 15.24 2.00
CA PRO A 733 7.09 15.31 1.68
C PRO A 733 7.69 16.72 1.82
N SER A 734 7.01 17.75 1.31
CA SER A 734 7.56 19.11 1.29
C SER A 734 7.43 19.79 2.66
N THR A 735 8.49 20.44 3.12
CA THR A 735 8.50 21.20 4.38
C THR A 735 8.51 22.71 4.15
N PRO A 736 8.21 23.54 5.18
CA PRO A 736 8.41 24.99 5.11
C PRO A 736 9.88 25.42 4.97
N TYR A 737 10.83 24.48 5.11
CA TYR A 737 12.25 24.74 4.95
C TYR A 737 12.68 24.34 3.54
N PRO A 738 13.08 25.29 2.68
CA PRO A 738 13.55 24.98 1.33
C PRO A 738 14.65 23.92 1.34
N ASN A 739 14.61 23.02 0.37
CA ASN A 739 15.53 21.88 0.19
C ASN A 739 15.47 20.80 1.28
N LEU A 740 14.61 20.92 2.30
CA LEU A 740 14.34 19.84 3.25
C LEU A 740 13.04 19.12 2.88
N PHE A 741 13.15 17.81 2.65
CA PHE A 741 12.04 16.92 2.36
C PHE A 741 11.91 15.82 3.42
N LEU A 742 10.69 15.37 3.66
CA LEU A 742 10.35 14.22 4.48
C LEU A 742 10.07 13.03 3.56
N GLY A 743 10.50 11.86 3.99
CA GLY A 743 10.36 10.61 3.25
C GLY A 743 10.28 9.40 4.15
N SER A 744 9.64 9.53 5.32
CA SER A 744 9.40 8.40 6.22
C SER A 744 8.06 7.73 5.95
N GLU A 745 7.86 6.54 6.50
CA GLU A 745 6.58 5.81 6.43
C GLU A 745 5.40 6.58 7.07
N ASP A 746 5.66 7.64 7.85
CA ASP A 746 4.65 8.53 8.42
C ASP A 746 3.73 9.14 7.35
N LEU A 747 4.26 9.33 6.14
CA LEU A 747 3.51 9.89 5.01
C LEU A 747 2.37 8.98 4.54
N THR A 748 2.50 7.66 4.75
CA THR A 748 1.64 6.61 4.21
C THR A 748 1.10 5.66 5.29
N PHE A 749 1.52 4.38 5.28
CA PHE A 749 1.10 3.30 6.18
C PHE A 749 2.33 2.51 6.67
N ASP A 750 2.28 1.92 7.87
CA ASP A 750 3.29 0.99 8.37
C ASP A 750 3.13 -0.39 7.71
N SER A 751 3.49 -0.46 6.42
CA SER A 751 3.50 -1.69 5.63
C SER A 751 4.63 -1.65 4.61
N PHE A 752 5.01 -2.80 4.05
CA PHE A 752 6.03 -2.87 3.00
C PHE A 752 5.71 -1.96 1.80
N SER A 753 4.50 -2.07 1.26
CA SER A 753 4.05 -1.24 0.14
C SER A 753 3.92 0.24 0.55
N GLY A 754 3.54 0.52 1.80
CA GLY A 754 3.49 1.87 2.36
C GLY A 754 4.85 2.54 2.40
N ARG A 755 5.90 1.82 2.84
CA ARG A 755 7.30 2.28 2.84
C ARG A 755 7.79 2.62 1.44
N LEU A 756 7.57 1.74 0.46
CA LEU A 756 7.91 2.00 -0.94
C LEU A 756 7.16 3.24 -1.48
N ALA A 757 5.86 3.35 -1.19
CA ALA A 757 5.08 4.51 -1.59
C ALA A 757 5.58 5.82 -0.96
N ALA A 758 5.95 5.81 0.33
CA ALA A 758 6.53 6.97 1.00
C ALA A 758 7.84 7.42 0.35
N GLY A 759 8.72 6.47 0.02
CA GLY A 759 9.98 6.78 -0.66
C GLY A 759 9.78 7.32 -2.07
N ALA A 760 8.82 6.76 -2.82
CA ALA A 760 8.43 7.30 -4.13
C ALA A 760 7.84 8.72 -4.01
N MET A 761 7.04 9.01 -2.98
CA MET A 761 6.49 10.34 -2.75
C MET A 761 7.59 11.37 -2.49
N ALA A 762 8.59 11.03 -1.68
CA ALA A 762 9.74 11.90 -1.43
C ALA A 762 10.56 12.14 -2.69
N ALA A 763 10.85 11.10 -3.47
CA ALA A 763 11.56 11.22 -4.74
C ALA A 763 10.78 12.09 -5.75
N ASN A 764 9.46 11.89 -5.88
CA ASN A 764 8.61 12.72 -6.75
C ASN A 764 8.65 14.20 -6.36
N ALA A 765 8.61 14.50 -5.06
CA ALA A 765 8.68 15.87 -4.55
C ALA A 765 10.02 16.55 -4.87
N VAL A 766 11.13 15.81 -4.72
CA VAL A 766 12.49 16.30 -5.01
C VAL A 766 12.69 16.52 -6.50
N LEU A 767 12.13 15.65 -7.35
CA LEU A 767 12.20 15.75 -8.81
C LEU A 767 11.23 16.80 -9.39
N GLY A 768 10.31 17.33 -8.58
CA GLY A 768 9.41 18.41 -8.98
C GLY A 768 8.22 17.97 -9.83
N TYR A 769 7.73 16.73 -9.67
CA TYR A 769 6.50 16.28 -10.34
C TYR A 769 5.31 17.13 -9.90
N ASP A 770 4.63 17.73 -10.87
CA ASP A 770 3.55 18.67 -10.60
C ASP A 770 2.15 18.01 -10.61
N VAL A 771 1.12 18.83 -10.44
CA VAL A 771 -0.28 18.37 -10.48
C VAL A 771 -0.66 17.76 -11.83
N PHE A 772 -0.13 18.30 -12.93
CA PHE A 772 -0.43 17.83 -14.27
C PHE A 772 0.17 16.44 -14.49
N ASP A 773 1.42 16.24 -14.06
CA ASP A 773 2.09 14.95 -14.13
C ASP A 773 1.37 13.90 -13.27
N LEU A 774 1.19 14.18 -11.98
CA LEU A 774 0.70 13.20 -11.01
C LEU A 774 -0.78 12.86 -11.17
N MET A 775 -1.62 13.86 -11.43
CA MET A 775 -3.08 13.70 -11.41
C MET A 775 -3.67 13.51 -12.81
N TYR A 776 -3.11 14.16 -13.82
CA TYR A 776 -3.70 14.22 -15.16
C TYR A 776 -3.02 13.26 -16.13
N LEU A 777 -1.69 13.22 -16.13
CA LEU A 777 -0.91 12.29 -16.96
C LEU A 777 -0.70 10.94 -16.28
N GLY A 778 -0.85 10.86 -14.95
CA GLY A 778 -0.51 9.66 -14.17
C GLY A 778 0.99 9.34 -14.18
N LYS A 779 1.83 10.33 -14.50
CA LYS A 779 3.28 10.21 -14.51
C LYS A 779 3.84 10.40 -13.11
N ASN A 780 4.85 9.62 -12.80
CA ASN A 780 5.64 9.69 -11.58
C ASN A 780 6.95 8.93 -11.81
N VAL A 781 7.90 9.08 -10.90
CA VAL A 781 9.24 8.47 -11.04
C VAL A 781 9.18 6.95 -11.23
N VAL A 782 8.24 6.26 -10.58
CA VAL A 782 8.09 4.79 -10.68
C VAL A 782 7.61 4.39 -12.07
N GLU A 783 6.61 5.10 -12.61
CA GLU A 783 6.11 4.86 -13.98
C GLU A 783 7.14 5.21 -15.05
N ASP A 784 7.86 6.32 -14.88
CA ASP A 784 8.84 6.78 -15.85
C ASP A 784 10.04 5.83 -15.94
N LEU A 785 10.54 5.37 -14.78
CA LEU A 785 11.60 4.35 -14.75
C LEU A 785 11.15 3.03 -15.36
N ARG A 786 9.91 2.60 -15.14
CA ARG A 786 9.38 1.37 -15.75
C ARG A 786 9.28 1.48 -17.28
N ASN A 787 8.80 2.61 -17.79
CA ASN A 787 8.65 2.81 -19.24
C ASN A 787 10.02 2.82 -19.94
N ASN A 788 11.08 3.27 -19.25
CA ASN A 788 12.44 3.24 -19.78
C ASN A 788 13.02 1.82 -19.83
N VAL A 789 12.67 0.94 -18.89
CA VAL A 789 13.08 -0.48 -18.90
C VAL A 789 12.35 -1.28 -20.00
N GLY A 790 11.14 -0.87 -20.37
CA GLY A 790 10.36 -1.46 -21.48
C GLY A 790 10.75 -0.96 -22.89
N GLY A 791 11.64 0.03 -23.01
CA GLY A 791 12.04 0.66 -24.27
C GLY A 791 13.07 -0.13 -25.10
N GLY A 792 13.52 -1.28 -24.60
CA GLY A 792 14.47 -2.17 -25.28
C GLY A 792 13.86 -3.06 -26.39
N THR A 793 12.76 -2.66 -27.02
CA THR A 793 12.42 -3.20 -28.34
C THR A 793 13.12 -2.35 -29.39
N PRO A 794 14.09 -2.89 -30.16
CA PRO A 794 14.64 -2.13 -31.27
C PRO A 794 13.49 -1.86 -32.25
N GLU A 795 13.25 -0.58 -32.53
CA GLU A 795 12.56 -0.17 -33.75
C GLU A 795 13.43 -0.56 -34.96
N THR A 796 13.47 -1.85 -35.28
CA THR A 796 13.90 -2.37 -36.58
C THR A 796 12.77 -3.26 -37.10
N LYS A 797 11.66 -2.60 -37.46
CA LYS A 797 10.72 -3.16 -38.43
C LYS A 797 11.48 -3.32 -39.76
N GLY A 798 12.06 -4.49 -39.99
CA GLY A 798 12.61 -4.84 -41.31
C GLY A 798 13.63 -5.99 -41.33
N GLU A 799 14.44 -6.19 -40.29
CA GLU A 799 15.65 -7.02 -40.45
C GLU A 799 15.65 -8.33 -39.62
N GLY A 800 14.68 -8.51 -38.72
CA GLY A 800 14.56 -9.72 -37.89
C GLY A 800 14.10 -10.99 -38.63
N GLU A 801 13.39 -10.86 -39.76
CA GLU A 801 12.94 -12.03 -40.53
C GLU A 801 14.06 -12.66 -41.39
N GLU A 802 15.11 -11.89 -41.72
CA GLU A 802 16.22 -12.39 -42.53
C GLU A 802 17.27 -13.13 -41.68
N ALA A 803 17.53 -12.64 -40.46
CA ALA A 803 18.44 -13.29 -39.51
C ALA A 803 17.91 -14.66 -39.02
N VAL A 804 16.59 -14.79 -38.81
CA VAL A 804 15.97 -16.06 -38.39
C VAL A 804 15.96 -17.08 -39.55
N LYS A 805 15.90 -16.64 -40.81
CA LYS A 805 16.05 -17.51 -42.00
C LYS A 805 17.49 -17.98 -42.22
N LEU A 806 18.49 -17.16 -41.90
CA LEU A 806 19.90 -17.53 -42.02
C LEU A 806 20.34 -18.54 -40.95
N ILE A 807 19.85 -18.39 -39.71
CA ILE A 807 20.19 -19.30 -38.60
C ILE A 807 19.48 -20.66 -38.73
N SER A 808 18.27 -20.70 -39.29
CA SER A 808 17.57 -21.96 -39.57
C SER A 808 18.15 -22.74 -40.75
N LYS A 809 18.76 -22.05 -41.74
CA LYS A 809 19.50 -22.71 -42.83
C LYS A 809 20.82 -23.32 -42.37
N SER A 810 21.59 -22.64 -41.50
CA SER A 810 22.88 -23.18 -41.05
C SER A 810 22.73 -24.43 -40.18
N LYS A 811 21.69 -24.49 -39.33
CA LYS A 811 21.41 -25.68 -38.51
C LYS A 811 20.87 -26.87 -39.31
N ALA A 812 20.18 -26.62 -40.42
CA ALA A 812 19.72 -27.68 -41.32
C ALA A 812 20.85 -28.28 -42.18
N GLU A 813 21.90 -27.49 -42.47
CA GLU A 813 23.10 -27.97 -43.19
C GLU A 813 24.09 -28.70 -42.26
N GLU A 814 24.18 -28.34 -40.97
CA GLU A 814 24.97 -29.09 -39.98
C GLU A 814 24.35 -30.46 -39.64
N ALA A 815 23.02 -30.57 -39.59
CA ALA A 815 22.35 -31.84 -39.34
C ALA A 815 22.47 -32.84 -40.50
N LYS A 816 22.76 -32.38 -41.73
CA LYS A 816 23.00 -33.25 -42.90
C LYS A 816 24.44 -33.72 -43.07
N LYS A 817 25.36 -33.24 -42.21
CA LYS A 817 26.78 -33.61 -42.26
C LYS A 817 27.18 -34.64 -41.20
N ASN A 818 26.26 -34.97 -40.29
CA ASN A 818 26.45 -35.93 -39.20
C ASN A 818 25.50 -37.15 -39.30
N ASP A 819 24.92 -37.40 -40.48
CA ASP A 819 24.25 -38.65 -40.85
C ASP A 819 24.95 -39.30 -42.05
#